data_AF-A0A7X3PK18-F1
#
_entry.id   AF-A0A7X3PK18-F1
#
_cell.length_a   1.000
_cell.length_b   1.000
_cell.length_c   1.000
_cell.angle_alpha   90.00
_cell.angle_beta   90.00
_cell.angle_gamma   90.00
#
_symmetry.space_group_name_H-M   'P 1'
#
loop_
_entity.id
_entity.type
_entity.pdbx_description
1 polymer ?
#
loop_
_entity_poly.entity_id
_entity_poly.type
_entity_poly.pdbx_seq_one_letter_code
_entity_poly.pdbx_strand_id
1 'polypeptide(L)'
;MGRDVILVLPEGERRLAPEELPVLLGSGEGAHIRLPGPVGAPPAASINLLDDRALVQCYPGISGLLLNGGPISGAQWLEEGDRLAIAGVEVRLDSVSPETMRLNVSYLARAWDTRPPELVGEDDAPAAIAARRPAGESRSAPAHKGRLWLRLAAGVLLALLGGSAVFVFTAEGVLIEVEPADVAVEVEGLLPTPHVGSRYLLWQGRYRVRAERERYFPLNEEIEVRGEGGQEFRFAMRLLPGRVVVNTVAGAEIRIEGMDGVFSPGEEISLDSGTYALTVSAPRYKDLEVPLAVAGGGGLEPFTAELEPDWAEITANSDPPGAELRSEGQALGTTPATVELLSGERVLSFSRPGFATHRERLTVVAGSPQALPTIRLQPAAGVLRVLTDPPGASITVDGDFRGGSPATVEVSPDRAHRVVVSRAGYESQERTVTLGRGAERALNIRLEPRLGTVRVLSRPAGAQVRVNGRPAGRTPLDLQLPSTEQQLEFSLEGYVAQAREVVPQPAYPQEVEVELLTPRQQMLAAQPTEIETSQGATMVMLFPGEFEMGSQRGSQGWRNNEVRRRVRLTKRYYLGVKEVTNREFRAFIPNHTSGAERFRSLAADSSPAVNVDWQAAAAFCNWLSSQENLPLQYQSRSGRLIPVADPGTGYRLPTEAEWVWAARYRGGAGNSRYPWGERMPPPVRSGNYADQSASGLIPIVLNAYNDNFPFTAPVGTFPANPLGFYDLGGNAAEWTADYYGADTLYPDFEVDPRGPQEGRFYVIRGSSWQHGTLRELRWAYRDRGDEARLDVGFRLARYAELQEPE
;
A
#
# COMPACT_ATOMS: atom_id res chain seq x y z
N MET A 1 13.19 -3.63 23.46
CA MET A 1 13.71 -2.27 23.18
C MET A 1 12.53 -1.39 22.73
N GLY A 2 12.71 -0.06 22.68
CA GLY A 2 11.83 0.77 21.85
C GLY A 2 12.06 0.45 20.36
N ARG A 3 11.05 0.70 19.52
CA ARG A 3 11.15 0.59 18.05
C ARG A 3 11.26 2.00 17.49
N ASP A 4 12.41 2.34 16.90
CA ASP A 4 12.66 3.67 16.37
C ASP A 4 12.21 3.76 14.90
N VAL A 5 11.21 4.60 14.62
CA VAL A 5 10.81 4.91 13.24
C VAL A 5 11.45 6.22 12.84
N ILE A 6 12.28 6.21 11.80
CA ILE A 6 13.09 7.36 11.38
C ILE A 6 12.58 7.88 10.04
N LEU A 7 11.99 9.08 10.05
CA LEU A 7 11.66 9.83 8.84
C LEU A 7 12.86 10.72 8.47
N VAL A 8 13.44 10.49 7.30
CA VAL A 8 14.42 11.38 6.68
C VAL A 8 13.65 12.35 5.80
N LEU A 9 13.39 13.56 6.30
CA LEU A 9 12.76 14.64 5.56
C LEU A 9 13.85 15.57 4.98
N PRO A 10 13.60 16.32 3.90
CA PRO A 10 14.58 17.28 3.36
C PRO A 10 14.97 18.39 4.36
N GLU A 11 14.10 18.71 5.31
CA GLU A 11 14.34 19.60 6.44
C GLU A 11 15.11 18.96 7.62
N GLY A 12 15.30 17.63 7.63
CA GLY A 12 16.07 16.90 8.65
C GLY A 12 15.52 15.53 9.02
N GLU A 13 16.25 14.78 9.86
CA GLU A 13 15.76 13.51 10.41
C GLU A 13 14.85 13.73 11.62
N ARG A 14 13.61 13.23 11.55
CA ARG A 14 12.68 13.12 12.69
C ARG A 14 12.54 11.66 13.09
N ARG A 15 12.74 11.37 14.38
CA ARG A 15 12.33 10.09 14.97
C ARG A 15 10.88 10.19 15.46
N LEU A 16 10.13 9.09 15.32
CA LEU A 16 8.80 8.90 15.84
C LEU A 16 8.82 7.81 16.91
N ALA A 17 8.09 8.03 18.00
CA ALA A 17 7.84 7.01 19.03
C ALA A 17 6.88 5.92 18.51
N PRO A 18 6.86 4.72 19.14
CA PRO A 18 5.88 3.69 18.81
C PRO A 18 4.41 4.14 18.92
N GLU A 19 4.11 5.11 19.80
CA GLU A 19 2.78 5.71 19.95
C GLU A 19 2.39 6.67 18.81
N GLU A 20 3.34 7.12 17.98
CA GLU A 20 3.09 7.97 16.80
C GLU A 20 2.80 7.14 15.52
N LEU A 21 2.76 5.80 15.61
CA LEU A 21 2.38 4.95 14.49
C LEU A 21 0.85 4.84 14.32
N PRO A 22 0.34 4.73 13.07
CA PRO A 22 1.10 4.63 11.83
C PRO A 22 1.55 5.99 11.27
N VAL A 23 2.61 5.98 10.45
CA VAL A 23 3.07 7.17 9.71
C VAL A 23 1.97 7.59 8.73
N LEU A 24 1.47 8.83 8.82
CA LEU A 24 0.34 9.31 8.03
C LEU A 24 0.82 10.20 6.88
N LEU A 25 0.39 9.90 5.65
CA LEU A 25 0.62 10.72 4.45
C LEU A 25 -0.66 11.54 4.18
N GLY A 26 -0.62 12.87 4.27
CA GLY A 26 -1.82 13.70 4.04
C GLY A 26 -1.61 15.21 4.15
N SER A 27 -2.66 16.00 3.91
CA SER A 27 -2.62 17.48 4.00
C SER A 27 -3.17 18.05 5.32
N GLY A 28 -3.78 17.21 6.17
CA GLY A 28 -4.26 17.60 7.50
C GLY A 28 -3.12 17.78 8.52
N GLU A 29 -3.40 18.48 9.63
CA GLU A 29 -2.37 18.85 10.62
C GLU A 29 -1.70 17.66 11.32
N GLY A 30 -2.40 16.53 11.44
CA GLY A 30 -1.87 15.26 11.98
C GLY A 30 -1.06 14.41 11.00
N ALA A 31 -0.76 14.91 9.79
CA ALA A 31 0.07 14.18 8.84
C ALA A 31 1.56 14.19 9.23
N HIS A 32 2.16 12.99 9.29
CA HIS A 32 3.59 12.80 9.53
C HIS A 32 4.43 13.13 8.29
N ILE A 33 3.90 12.87 7.09
CA ILE A 33 4.46 13.24 5.79
C ILE A 33 3.41 14.12 5.10
N ARG A 34 3.74 15.39 4.86
CA ARG A 34 2.78 16.36 4.34
C ARG A 34 2.65 16.24 2.83
N LEU A 35 1.41 16.09 2.36
CA LEU A 35 1.05 16.14 0.94
C LEU A 35 0.45 17.52 0.61
N PRO A 36 0.72 18.08 -0.58
CA PRO A 36 0.07 19.32 -1.01
C PRO A 36 -1.42 19.08 -1.28
N GLY A 37 -2.27 19.91 -0.66
CA GLY A 37 -3.73 19.80 -0.77
C GLY A 37 -4.44 20.70 0.26
N PRO A 38 -5.79 20.77 0.24
CA PRO A 38 -6.54 21.54 1.22
C PRO A 38 -6.37 20.95 2.63
N VAL A 39 -6.21 21.83 3.62
CA VAL A 39 -6.09 21.44 5.03
C VAL A 39 -7.41 20.79 5.48
N GLY A 40 -7.34 19.58 6.03
CA GLY A 40 -8.51 18.83 6.51
C GLY A 40 -9.03 17.73 5.58
N ALA A 41 -8.39 17.48 4.43
CA ALA A 41 -8.65 16.25 3.68
C ALA A 41 -8.20 15.01 4.49
N PRO A 42 -8.85 13.84 4.31
CA PRO A 42 -8.40 12.59 4.93
C PRO A 42 -6.99 12.21 4.46
N PRO A 43 -6.23 11.42 5.25
CA PRO A 43 -4.93 10.92 4.81
C PRO A 43 -5.05 10.13 3.50
N ALA A 44 -4.04 10.22 2.64
CA ALA A 44 -3.96 9.42 1.42
C ALA A 44 -3.67 7.94 1.74
N ALA A 45 -2.71 7.73 2.63
CA ALA A 45 -2.30 6.43 3.11
C ALA A 45 -1.70 6.52 4.52
N SER A 46 -1.58 5.38 5.18
CA SER A 46 -0.76 5.19 6.37
C SER A 46 0.26 4.08 6.15
N ILE A 47 1.44 4.20 6.76
CA ILE A 47 2.48 3.16 6.77
C ILE A 47 2.66 2.69 8.22
N ASN A 48 2.48 1.39 8.45
CA ASN A 48 2.61 0.76 9.77
C ASN A 48 3.66 -0.36 9.74
N LEU A 49 4.14 -0.77 10.91
CA LEU A 49 5.05 -1.91 11.07
C LEU A 49 4.30 -3.07 11.74
N LEU A 50 4.12 -4.17 11.01
CA LEU A 50 3.40 -5.36 11.45
C LEU A 50 4.23 -6.62 11.14
N ASP A 51 4.42 -7.49 12.14
CA ASP A 51 5.26 -8.69 12.04
C ASP A 51 6.63 -8.40 11.39
N ASP A 52 7.28 -7.36 11.93
CA ASP A 52 8.58 -6.80 11.54
C ASP A 52 8.73 -6.43 10.05
N ARG A 53 7.61 -6.22 9.35
CA ARG A 53 7.53 -5.74 7.95
C ARG A 53 6.68 -4.49 7.84
N ALA A 54 6.99 -3.65 6.85
CA ALA A 54 6.24 -2.43 6.58
C ALA A 54 4.99 -2.71 5.75
N LEU A 55 3.84 -2.17 6.15
CA LEU A 55 2.55 -2.30 5.48
C LEU A 55 2.01 -0.90 5.16
N VAL A 56 1.75 -0.61 3.88
CA VAL A 56 0.98 0.57 3.46
C VAL A 56 -0.51 0.24 3.40
N GLN A 57 -1.34 1.14 3.91
CA GLN A 57 -2.80 1.08 3.85
C GLN A 57 -3.31 2.35 3.16
N CYS A 58 -3.90 2.21 1.97
CA CYS A 58 -4.56 3.29 1.25
C CYS A 58 -5.92 3.62 1.89
N TYR A 59 -6.31 4.89 1.96
CA TYR A 59 -7.66 5.27 2.38
C TYR A 59 -8.66 5.25 1.20
N PRO A 60 -9.95 4.90 1.43
CA PRO A 60 -10.96 4.89 0.37
C PRO A 60 -11.17 6.28 -0.27
N GLY A 61 -11.36 6.30 -1.59
CA GLY A 61 -11.62 7.52 -2.37
C GLY A 61 -10.37 8.29 -2.82
N ILE A 62 -9.18 7.87 -2.37
CA ILE A 62 -7.90 8.44 -2.80
C ILE A 62 -7.46 7.80 -4.12
N SER A 63 -7.02 8.62 -5.07
CA SER A 63 -6.47 8.18 -6.36
C SER A 63 -5.08 8.77 -6.60
N GLY A 64 -4.26 8.10 -7.40
CA GLY A 64 -2.91 8.56 -7.75
C GLY A 64 -1.81 8.23 -6.75
N LEU A 65 -2.04 7.34 -5.78
CA LEU A 65 -0.96 6.69 -5.03
C LEU A 65 -0.35 5.57 -5.88
N LEU A 66 0.95 5.66 -6.12
CA LEU A 66 1.73 4.68 -6.86
C LEU A 66 2.70 3.95 -5.92
N LEU A 67 2.93 2.66 -6.13
CA LEU A 67 4.06 1.90 -5.60
C LEU A 67 4.92 1.47 -6.79
N ASN A 68 6.21 1.85 -6.78
CA ASN A 68 7.17 1.58 -7.86
C ASN A 68 6.66 1.98 -9.26
N GLY A 69 5.82 3.02 -9.32
CA GLY A 69 5.19 3.53 -10.55
C GLY A 69 3.84 2.89 -10.94
N GLY A 70 3.42 1.79 -10.30
CA GLY A 70 2.10 1.17 -10.50
C GLY A 70 1.06 1.68 -9.50
N PRO A 71 -0.21 1.93 -9.88
CA PRO A 71 -1.23 2.39 -8.95
C PRO A 71 -1.64 1.31 -7.94
N ILE A 72 -1.79 1.68 -6.67
CA ILE A 72 -2.18 0.76 -5.58
C ILE A 72 -3.51 1.16 -4.92
N SER A 73 -4.18 0.18 -4.31
CA SER A 73 -5.35 0.39 -3.46
C SER A 73 -5.48 -0.73 -2.42
N GLY A 74 -6.11 -0.44 -1.28
CA GLY A 74 -6.18 -1.36 -0.14
C GLY A 74 -4.88 -1.41 0.67
N ALA A 75 -4.58 -2.59 1.23
CA ALA A 75 -3.38 -2.85 2.03
C ALA A 75 -2.33 -3.60 1.19
N GLN A 76 -1.06 -3.19 1.30
CA GLN A 76 0.06 -3.83 0.59
C GLN A 76 1.34 -3.82 1.44
N TRP A 77 2.10 -4.91 1.42
CA TRP A 77 3.42 -4.98 2.05
C TRP A 77 4.46 -4.22 1.21
N LEU A 78 5.45 -3.63 1.90
CA LEU A 78 6.58 -2.94 1.29
C LEU A 78 7.88 -3.72 1.53
N GLU A 79 8.75 -3.78 0.52
CA GLU A 79 10.10 -4.33 0.59
C GLU A 79 11.18 -3.23 0.62
N GLU A 80 12.40 -3.57 1.03
CA GLU A 80 13.49 -2.59 1.11
C GLU A 80 13.87 -2.06 -0.29
N GLY A 81 13.84 -0.74 -0.46
CA GLY A 81 13.99 -0.05 -1.74
C GLY A 81 12.68 0.39 -2.41
N ASP A 82 11.52 -0.08 -1.94
CA ASP A 82 10.19 0.30 -2.47
C ASP A 82 9.92 1.81 -2.38
N ARG A 83 9.23 2.34 -3.38
CA ARG A 83 8.89 3.77 -3.53
C ARG A 83 7.39 3.99 -3.62
N LEU A 84 6.82 4.65 -2.62
CA LEU A 84 5.47 5.20 -2.67
C LEU A 84 5.52 6.61 -3.25
N ALA A 85 4.74 6.91 -4.30
CA ALA A 85 4.69 8.24 -4.90
C ALA A 85 3.24 8.75 -5.01
N ILE A 86 2.98 9.95 -4.50
CA ILE A 86 1.69 10.65 -4.64
C ILE A 86 1.87 12.17 -4.58
N ALA A 87 1.12 12.91 -5.40
CA ALA A 87 1.03 14.38 -5.36
C ALA A 87 2.39 15.14 -5.35
N GLY A 88 3.42 14.58 -5.99
CA GLY A 88 4.77 15.17 -6.03
C GLY A 88 5.65 14.82 -4.83
N VAL A 89 5.25 13.87 -3.97
CA VAL A 89 6.04 13.34 -2.86
C VAL A 89 6.41 11.88 -3.16
N GLU A 90 7.71 11.54 -3.14
CA GLU A 90 8.20 10.16 -3.17
C GLU A 90 8.74 9.78 -1.77
N VAL A 91 8.21 8.70 -1.20
CA VAL A 91 8.62 8.11 0.07
C VAL A 91 9.22 6.73 -0.22
N ARG A 92 10.52 6.56 0.01
CA ARG A 92 11.23 5.29 -0.16
C ARG A 92 11.43 4.57 1.17
N LEU A 93 11.26 3.26 1.21
CA LEU A 93 11.68 2.45 2.35
C LEU A 93 13.19 2.17 2.26
N ASP A 94 13.99 2.85 3.07
CA ASP A 94 15.45 2.76 3.05
C ASP A 94 15.98 1.55 3.82
N SER A 95 15.29 1.15 4.89
CA SER A 95 15.57 -0.10 5.62
C SER A 95 14.42 -0.51 6.54
N VAL A 96 14.20 -1.81 6.73
CA VAL A 96 13.22 -2.33 7.72
C VAL A 96 13.81 -3.48 8.56
N SER A 97 13.54 -3.45 9.86
CA SER A 97 14.03 -4.43 10.84
C SER A 97 13.13 -4.46 12.09
N PRO A 98 13.26 -5.47 12.97
CA PRO A 98 12.48 -5.55 14.22
C PRO A 98 12.70 -4.39 15.21
N GLU A 99 13.82 -3.67 15.08
CA GLU A 99 14.20 -2.54 15.98
C GLU A 99 14.07 -1.16 15.31
N THR A 100 14.21 -1.06 13.99
CA THR A 100 14.15 0.22 13.24
C THR A 100 13.50 0.09 11.87
N MET A 101 12.70 1.11 11.50
CA MET A 101 12.18 1.33 10.14
C MET A 101 12.59 2.74 9.68
N ARG A 102 13.24 2.85 8.52
CA ARG A 102 13.74 4.14 7.98
C ARG A 102 13.03 4.47 6.66
N LEU A 103 12.33 5.60 6.65
CA LEU A 103 11.60 6.10 5.48
C LEU A 103 12.26 7.39 4.98
N ASN A 104 12.56 7.46 3.69
CA ASN A 104 13.26 8.56 3.05
C ASN A 104 12.30 9.35 2.16
N VAL A 105 12.04 10.61 2.50
CA VAL A 105 11.01 11.44 1.89
C VAL A 105 11.66 12.48 0.99
N SER A 106 11.21 12.55 -0.25
CA SER A 106 11.66 13.54 -1.22
C SER A 106 10.47 14.27 -1.85
N TYR A 107 10.52 15.60 -1.79
CA TYR A 107 9.57 16.46 -2.47
C TYR A 107 10.08 16.74 -3.89
N LEU A 108 9.40 16.19 -4.90
CA LEU A 108 9.75 16.31 -6.31
C LEU A 108 9.41 17.73 -6.79
N ALA A 109 10.39 18.62 -6.73
CA ALA A 109 10.24 20.06 -6.92
C ALA A 109 9.86 20.46 -8.37
N ARG A 110 8.57 20.39 -8.72
CA ARG A 110 7.93 21.02 -9.90
C ARG A 110 6.39 21.09 -9.75
N ALA A 111 5.88 22.11 -9.03
CA ALA A 111 4.44 22.45 -9.04
C ALA A 111 4.07 23.83 -8.46
N TRP A 112 4.85 24.41 -7.53
CA TRP A 112 4.39 25.52 -6.68
C TRP A 112 5.34 26.73 -6.61
N ASP A 113 5.36 27.55 -7.66
CA ASP A 113 5.62 28.99 -7.55
C ASP A 113 4.46 29.74 -8.23
N THR A 114 3.55 30.25 -7.41
CA THR A 114 2.36 30.98 -7.86
C THR A 114 2.21 32.26 -7.04
N ARG A 115 2.49 33.40 -7.66
CA ARG A 115 2.22 34.71 -7.07
C ARG A 115 0.71 35.02 -7.17
N PRO A 116 0.10 35.74 -6.21
CA PRO A 116 -1.36 35.84 -6.14
C PRO A 116 -1.95 36.77 -7.21
N PRO A 117 -3.10 36.39 -7.82
CA PRO A 117 -4.02 37.36 -8.41
C PRO A 117 -4.97 37.91 -7.34
N GLU A 118 -5.01 39.23 -7.16
CA GLU A 118 -6.04 39.88 -6.34
C GLU A 118 -7.39 39.92 -7.07
N LEU A 119 -8.48 39.76 -6.33
CA LEU A 119 -9.86 39.79 -6.84
C LEU A 119 -10.73 40.79 -6.07
N VAL A 120 -11.76 41.27 -6.76
CA VAL A 120 -12.60 42.41 -6.34
C VAL A 120 -13.66 42.01 -5.31
N GLY A 121 -14.00 42.95 -4.42
CA GLY A 121 -15.18 42.94 -3.54
C GLY A 121 -15.78 44.35 -3.42
N GLU A 122 -17.06 44.46 -3.10
CA GLU A 122 -17.89 45.67 -3.23
C GLU A 122 -18.13 46.39 -1.88
N ASP A 123 -18.40 47.71 -1.89
CA ASP A 123 -19.72 48.28 -1.49
C ASP A 123 -19.80 49.83 -1.37
N ASP A 124 -20.95 50.35 -1.81
CA ASP A 124 -21.68 51.62 -1.53
C ASP A 124 -21.01 53.02 -1.28
N ALA A 125 -21.02 53.84 -2.35
CA ALA A 125 -21.86 55.06 -2.52
C ALA A 125 -21.64 56.35 -1.65
N PRO A 126 -22.23 57.56 -1.97
CA PRO A 126 -23.15 57.91 -3.07
C PRO A 126 -22.95 59.27 -3.83
N ALA A 127 -23.69 59.40 -4.96
CA ALA A 127 -24.43 60.60 -5.47
C ALA A 127 -23.80 61.78 -6.28
N ALA A 128 -24.06 61.74 -7.61
CA ALA A 128 -24.62 62.81 -8.50
C ALA A 128 -23.73 64.06 -8.87
N ILE A 129 -23.95 64.87 -9.93
CA ILE A 129 -25.09 65.22 -10.83
C ILE A 129 -24.53 65.60 -12.25
N ALA A 130 -25.18 65.58 -13.44
CA ALA A 130 -26.19 64.73 -14.11
C ALA A 130 -26.52 65.24 -15.56
N ALA A 131 -26.82 64.33 -16.52
CA ALA A 131 -27.50 64.55 -17.84
C ALA A 131 -26.72 65.32 -18.96
N ARG A 132 -26.98 65.19 -20.30
CA ARG A 132 -28.09 64.63 -21.13
C ARG A 132 -27.61 63.85 -22.40
N ARG A 133 -28.58 63.25 -23.13
CA ARG A 133 -28.59 62.57 -24.46
C ARG A 133 -29.87 63.05 -25.24
N PRO A 134 -30.28 62.61 -26.47
CA PRO A 134 -29.62 61.93 -27.62
C PRO A 134 -30.00 62.50 -29.05
N ALA A 135 -29.60 61.83 -30.14
CA ALA A 135 -30.23 61.68 -31.50
C ALA A 135 -30.58 62.93 -32.38
N GLY A 136 -30.71 62.85 -33.73
CA GLY A 136 -30.52 61.75 -34.73
C GLY A 136 -30.92 62.13 -36.19
N GLU A 137 -30.88 61.14 -37.11
CA GLU A 137 -31.42 61.11 -38.51
C GLU A 137 -30.73 61.94 -39.66
N SER A 138 -31.35 62.06 -40.86
CA SER A 138 -30.67 61.69 -42.15
C SER A 138 -30.97 62.50 -43.46
N ARG A 139 -30.18 62.19 -44.54
CA ARG A 139 -30.45 62.22 -46.02
C ARG A 139 -29.93 63.35 -46.99
N SER A 140 -29.03 62.92 -47.91
CA SER A 140 -28.89 63.26 -49.38
C SER A 140 -28.36 64.62 -49.91
N ALA A 141 -27.93 64.64 -51.19
CA ALA A 141 -27.09 65.63 -51.94
C ALA A 141 -27.89 66.37 -53.09
N PRO A 142 -27.37 67.09 -54.15
CA PRO A 142 -25.97 67.30 -54.67
C PRO A 142 -25.57 68.67 -55.36
N ALA A 143 -24.29 68.77 -55.81
CA ALA A 143 -23.73 69.41 -57.05
C ALA A 143 -23.63 70.97 -57.38
N HIS A 144 -22.41 71.53 -57.26
CA HIS A 144 -21.54 72.22 -58.28
C HIS A 144 -21.71 73.67 -58.90
N LYS A 145 -20.65 74.50 -58.73
CA LYS A 145 -19.97 75.51 -59.63
C LYS A 145 -20.57 76.90 -60.03
N GLY A 146 -19.71 77.96 -60.06
CA GLY A 146 -19.95 79.31 -60.66
C GLY A 146 -18.72 80.28 -60.61
N ARG A 147 -18.59 81.29 -61.51
CA ARG A 147 -17.40 82.18 -61.73
C ARG A 147 -17.81 83.50 -62.48
N LEU A 148 -17.04 84.58 -62.72
CA LEU A 148 -15.61 85.00 -62.60
C LEU A 148 -15.50 86.58 -62.52
N TRP A 149 -14.27 87.15 -62.45
CA TRP A 149 -13.89 88.59 -62.55
C TRP A 149 -13.96 89.12 -64.03
N LEU A 150 -13.43 90.27 -64.55
CA LEU A 150 -12.39 91.27 -64.18
C LEU A 150 -12.41 92.48 -65.17
N ARG A 151 -12.10 93.75 -64.78
CA ARG A 151 -11.47 94.78 -65.68
C ARG A 151 -11.02 96.12 -65.05
N LEU A 152 -10.05 96.77 -65.73
CA LEU A 152 -9.56 98.17 -65.65
C LEU A 152 -8.68 98.60 -64.44
N ALA A 153 -7.54 99.23 -64.76
CA ALA A 153 -6.43 99.46 -63.81
C ALA A 153 -5.78 100.88 -63.87
N ALA A 154 -6.45 101.89 -64.45
CA ALA A 154 -5.88 103.23 -64.62
C ALA A 154 -5.86 104.07 -63.32
N GLY A 155 -6.76 103.81 -62.36
CA GLY A 155 -6.76 104.49 -61.06
C GLY A 155 -5.62 104.04 -60.12
N VAL A 156 -4.86 103.02 -60.51
CA VAL A 156 -3.93 102.30 -59.62
C VAL A 156 -2.75 103.15 -59.18
N LEU A 157 -2.24 104.11 -59.99
CA LEU A 157 -1.02 104.84 -59.60
C LEU A 157 -1.25 105.89 -58.49
N LEU A 158 -2.41 106.55 -58.48
CA LEU A 158 -2.81 107.44 -57.38
C LEU A 158 -3.33 106.64 -56.17
N ALA A 159 -3.96 105.48 -56.40
CA ALA A 159 -4.29 104.54 -55.34
C ALA A 159 -3.03 103.92 -54.69
N LEU A 160 -1.93 103.76 -55.43
CA LEU A 160 -0.68 103.18 -54.91
C LEU A 160 -0.04 104.08 -53.85
N LEU A 161 0.14 105.38 -54.11
CA LEU A 161 0.74 106.30 -53.12
C LEU A 161 -0.13 106.47 -51.87
N GLY A 162 -1.45 106.54 -52.02
CA GLY A 162 -2.37 106.52 -50.86
C GLY A 162 -2.34 105.17 -50.12
N GLY A 163 -2.33 104.07 -50.88
CA GLY A 163 -2.28 102.70 -50.37
C GLY A 163 -0.99 102.38 -49.62
N SER A 164 0.16 102.89 -50.05
CA SER A 164 1.43 102.76 -49.32
C SER A 164 1.36 103.39 -47.92
N ALA A 165 0.72 104.56 -47.79
CA ALA A 165 0.53 105.20 -46.49
C ALA A 165 -0.43 104.39 -45.60
N VAL A 166 -1.56 103.91 -46.15
CA VAL A 166 -2.49 103.06 -45.39
C VAL A 166 -1.82 101.76 -44.95
N PHE A 167 -1.09 101.08 -45.85
CA PHE A 167 -0.42 99.81 -45.58
C PHE A 167 0.51 99.88 -44.36
N VAL A 168 1.38 100.88 -44.29
CA VAL A 168 2.34 101.04 -43.17
C VAL A 168 1.66 101.31 -41.83
N PHE A 169 0.46 101.91 -41.83
CA PHE A 169 -0.32 102.17 -40.60
C PHE A 169 -1.35 101.10 -40.24
N THR A 170 -1.56 100.07 -41.08
CA THR A 170 -2.52 98.98 -40.81
C THR A 170 -1.95 97.56 -40.96
N ALA A 171 -0.64 97.43 -41.16
CA ALA A 171 0.06 96.14 -41.17
C ALA A 171 0.62 95.76 -39.79
N GLU A 172 0.64 94.46 -39.52
CA GLU A 172 1.13 93.88 -38.27
C GLU A 172 2.53 93.28 -38.47
N GLY A 173 3.37 93.37 -37.43
CA GLY A 173 4.70 92.77 -37.42
C GLY A 173 4.64 91.31 -36.98
N VAL A 174 4.81 90.39 -37.93
CA VAL A 174 4.77 88.93 -37.72
C VAL A 174 6.20 88.39 -37.72
N LEU A 175 6.56 87.57 -36.72
CA LEU A 175 7.84 86.86 -36.70
C LEU A 175 7.70 85.54 -37.49
N ILE A 176 8.65 85.25 -38.37
CA ILE A 176 8.76 83.97 -39.09
C ILE A 176 10.20 83.49 -38.96
N GLU A 177 10.40 82.38 -38.24
CA GLU A 177 11.71 81.74 -38.05
C GLU A 177 11.71 80.35 -38.70
N VAL A 178 12.82 80.01 -39.36
CA VAL A 178 13.06 78.68 -39.92
C VAL A 178 14.40 78.20 -39.37
N GLU A 179 14.41 77.04 -38.73
CA GLU A 179 15.64 76.35 -38.33
C GLU A 179 16.07 75.36 -39.43
N PRO A 180 17.36 75.30 -39.81
CA PRO A 180 18.48 76.14 -39.33
C PRO A 180 18.40 77.62 -39.79
N ALA A 181 18.77 78.55 -38.90
CA ALA A 181 18.46 79.98 -38.99
C ALA A 181 19.16 80.79 -40.10
N ASP A 182 20.11 80.18 -40.82
CA ASP A 182 20.87 80.78 -41.93
C ASP A 182 20.26 80.50 -43.33
N VAL A 183 18.99 80.07 -43.39
CA VAL A 183 18.24 79.85 -44.65
C VAL A 183 17.47 81.10 -45.08
N ALA A 184 17.44 81.37 -46.39
CA ALA A 184 16.60 82.43 -46.96
C ALA A 184 15.11 82.03 -46.90
N VAL A 185 14.28 82.89 -46.29
CA VAL A 185 12.84 82.65 -46.11
C VAL A 185 12.05 83.57 -47.04
N GLU A 186 11.37 82.98 -48.03
CA GLU A 186 10.45 83.68 -48.92
C GLU A 186 9.02 83.60 -48.38
N VAL A 187 8.34 84.75 -48.33
CA VAL A 187 6.96 84.84 -47.83
C VAL A 187 6.06 85.43 -48.92
N GLU A 188 5.45 84.52 -49.69
CA GLU A 188 4.52 84.87 -50.78
C GLU A 188 3.18 85.35 -50.21
N GLY A 189 2.62 86.43 -50.77
CA GLY A 189 1.32 86.97 -50.37
C GLY A 189 0.66 87.78 -51.48
N LEU A 190 -0.60 88.19 -51.26
CA LEU A 190 -1.38 88.97 -52.24
C LEU A 190 -0.89 90.42 -52.39
N LEU A 191 -0.06 90.89 -51.47
CA LEU A 191 0.56 92.22 -51.41
C LEU A 191 2.04 92.08 -51.05
N PRO A 192 2.89 93.10 -51.32
CA PRO A 192 4.30 93.05 -50.98
C PRO A 192 4.53 92.77 -49.48
N THR A 193 5.56 91.97 -49.16
CA THR A 193 5.88 91.47 -47.82
C THR A 193 7.21 92.04 -47.31
N PRO A 194 7.31 93.37 -47.06
CA PRO A 194 8.54 93.99 -46.57
C PRO A 194 8.88 93.46 -45.18
N HIS A 195 10.17 93.25 -44.92
CA HIS A 195 10.67 92.64 -43.69
C HIS A 195 11.99 93.25 -43.23
N VAL A 196 12.30 93.06 -41.94
CA VAL A 196 13.57 93.45 -41.32
C VAL A 196 14.02 92.29 -40.44
N GLY A 197 15.00 91.52 -40.91
CA GLY A 197 15.31 90.21 -40.35
C GLY A 197 14.11 89.27 -40.45
N SER A 198 13.89 88.43 -39.44
CA SER A 198 12.76 87.49 -39.34
C SER A 198 11.39 88.15 -39.08
N ARG A 199 11.28 89.48 -38.96
CA ARG A 199 9.99 90.17 -38.79
C ARG A 199 9.50 90.79 -40.10
N TYR A 200 8.35 90.29 -40.57
CA TYR A 200 7.64 90.72 -41.78
C TYR A 200 6.47 91.64 -41.41
N LEU A 201 6.24 92.68 -42.20
CA LEU A 201 5.06 93.55 -42.09
C LEU A 201 3.98 93.04 -43.03
N LEU A 202 2.95 92.41 -42.47
CA LEU A 202 1.90 91.68 -43.18
C LEU A 202 0.51 92.27 -42.88
N TRP A 203 -0.42 92.13 -43.82
CA TRP A 203 -1.85 92.41 -43.59
C TRP A 203 -2.55 91.13 -43.12
N GLN A 204 -3.75 91.27 -42.57
CA GLN A 204 -4.59 90.14 -42.21
C GLN A 204 -4.94 89.33 -43.48
N GLY A 205 -4.63 88.04 -43.50
CA GLY A 205 -4.70 87.22 -44.71
C GLY A 205 -3.76 86.02 -44.65
N ARG A 206 -3.65 85.29 -45.77
CA ARG A 206 -2.80 84.10 -45.87
C ARG A 206 -1.54 84.34 -46.68
N TYR A 207 -0.47 83.71 -46.23
CA TYR A 207 0.86 83.80 -46.81
C TYR A 207 1.48 82.40 -46.91
N ARG A 208 2.36 82.20 -47.88
CA ARG A 208 3.08 80.94 -48.06
C ARG A 208 4.55 81.12 -47.74
N VAL A 209 5.03 80.38 -46.75
CA VAL A 209 6.41 80.42 -46.27
C VAL A 209 7.20 79.33 -46.98
N ARG A 210 8.21 79.73 -47.76
CA ARG A 210 9.17 78.82 -48.39
C ARG A 210 10.56 79.04 -47.87
N ALA A 211 11.32 77.96 -47.76
CA ALA A 211 12.73 77.97 -47.43
C ALA A 211 13.38 76.76 -48.07
N GLU A 212 14.45 76.98 -48.84
CA GLU A 212 15.20 75.90 -49.52
C GLU A 212 16.65 75.90 -49.03
N ARG A 213 17.18 74.71 -48.73
CA ARG A 213 18.56 74.52 -48.28
C ARG A 213 19.11 73.21 -48.81
N GLU A 214 20.35 73.25 -49.31
CA GLU A 214 21.09 72.07 -49.70
C GLU A 214 21.17 71.06 -48.54
N ARG A 215 21.01 69.76 -48.84
CA ARG A 215 20.92 68.62 -47.89
C ARG A 215 19.64 68.51 -47.04
N TYR A 216 18.66 69.40 -47.20
CA TYR A 216 17.38 69.36 -46.49
C TYR A 216 16.19 69.24 -47.45
N PHE A 217 15.04 68.77 -46.95
CA PHE A 217 13.77 68.87 -47.67
C PHE A 217 13.29 70.34 -47.72
N PRO A 218 12.77 70.83 -48.87
CA PRO A 218 12.30 72.20 -48.99
C PRO A 218 11.02 72.43 -48.16
N LEU A 219 10.99 73.54 -47.42
CA LEU A 219 9.83 74.00 -46.65
C LEU A 219 8.86 74.75 -47.57
N ASN A 220 7.55 74.52 -47.44
CA ASN A 220 6.54 75.13 -48.32
C ASN A 220 5.14 75.23 -47.66
N GLU A 221 5.07 75.86 -46.50
CA GLU A 221 3.91 75.87 -45.59
C GLU A 221 2.99 77.10 -45.77
N GLU A 222 1.74 77.01 -45.31
CA GLU A 222 0.75 78.10 -45.36
C GLU A 222 0.44 78.65 -43.96
N ILE A 223 0.60 79.97 -43.77
CA ILE A 223 0.29 80.69 -42.52
C ILE A 223 -0.90 81.64 -42.72
N GLU A 224 -1.63 81.93 -41.64
CA GLU A 224 -2.76 82.85 -41.64
C GLU A 224 -2.55 83.94 -40.57
N VAL A 225 -2.31 85.16 -41.03
CA VAL A 225 -2.15 86.35 -40.18
C VAL A 225 -3.53 86.91 -39.84
N ARG A 226 -3.80 87.08 -38.55
CA ARG A 226 -5.06 87.58 -37.98
C ARG A 226 -4.85 88.97 -37.37
N GLY A 227 -5.94 89.64 -36.97
CA GLY A 227 -5.92 91.01 -36.45
C GLY A 227 -5.47 91.15 -34.99
N GLU A 228 -4.40 90.46 -34.63
CA GLU A 228 -3.96 90.20 -33.26
C GLU A 228 -2.45 90.41 -33.19
N GLY A 229 -2.05 91.68 -33.13
CA GLY A 229 -0.67 92.14 -33.31
C GLY A 229 0.36 91.39 -32.44
N GLY A 230 1.32 90.73 -33.10
CA GLY A 230 2.45 90.07 -32.45
C GLY A 230 2.58 88.55 -32.70
N GLN A 231 1.93 88.00 -33.73
CA GLN A 231 2.00 86.58 -34.08
C GLN A 231 3.43 86.13 -34.45
N GLU A 232 3.77 84.89 -34.09
CA GLU A 232 5.04 84.24 -34.42
C GLU A 232 4.80 82.84 -35.02
N PHE A 233 5.52 82.50 -36.09
CA PHE A 233 5.53 81.17 -36.72
C PHE A 233 6.96 80.63 -36.75
N ARG A 234 7.13 79.35 -36.41
CA ARG A 234 8.44 78.69 -36.37
C ARG A 234 8.38 77.35 -37.10
N PHE A 235 9.37 77.07 -37.93
CA PHE A 235 9.48 75.84 -38.71
C PHE A 235 10.87 75.22 -38.56
N ALA A 236 10.99 73.91 -38.70
CA ALA A 236 12.28 73.21 -38.71
C ALA A 236 12.38 72.34 -39.97
N MET A 237 13.45 72.51 -40.75
CA MET A 237 13.69 71.73 -41.96
C MET A 237 14.23 70.34 -41.60
N ARG A 238 13.67 69.27 -42.20
CA ARG A 238 14.22 67.92 -42.09
C ARG A 238 15.42 67.75 -43.02
N LEU A 239 16.48 67.10 -42.55
CA LEU A 239 17.54 66.58 -43.42
C LEU A 239 16.95 65.58 -44.44
N LEU A 240 17.56 65.52 -45.62
CA LEU A 240 17.37 64.38 -46.53
C LEU A 240 17.94 63.10 -45.88
N PRO A 241 17.48 61.89 -46.27
CA PRO A 241 18.12 60.65 -45.86
C PRO A 241 19.62 60.61 -46.20
N GLY A 242 20.41 59.96 -45.34
CA GLY A 242 21.75 59.47 -45.68
C GLY A 242 21.64 58.18 -46.48
N ARG A 243 22.72 57.79 -47.16
CA ARG A 243 22.77 56.58 -47.98
C ARG A 243 23.96 55.76 -47.52
N VAL A 244 23.73 54.55 -47.03
CA VAL A 244 24.75 53.69 -46.44
C VAL A 244 25.07 52.53 -47.38
N VAL A 245 26.34 52.14 -47.46
CA VAL A 245 26.76 50.90 -48.15
C VAL A 245 27.55 50.03 -47.18
N VAL A 246 27.02 48.85 -46.84
CA VAL A 246 27.68 47.90 -45.94
C VAL A 246 28.50 46.90 -46.77
N ASN A 247 29.81 46.89 -46.55
CA ASN A 247 30.78 46.03 -47.22
C ASN A 247 31.20 44.89 -46.28
N THR A 248 31.08 43.65 -46.73
CA THR A 248 31.41 42.45 -45.94
C THR A 248 31.63 41.24 -46.86
N VAL A 249 31.74 40.03 -46.32
CA VAL A 249 31.89 38.79 -47.09
C VAL A 249 30.69 38.55 -48.03
N ALA A 250 30.98 38.04 -49.24
CA ALA A 250 29.95 37.79 -50.23
C ALA A 250 28.95 36.71 -49.75
N GLY A 251 27.65 37.00 -49.84
CA GLY A 251 26.59 36.11 -49.36
C GLY A 251 26.26 36.25 -47.87
N ALA A 252 26.75 37.29 -47.19
CA ALA A 252 26.19 37.69 -45.89
C ALA A 252 24.79 38.30 -46.05
N GLU A 253 23.93 38.09 -45.06
CA GLU A 253 22.69 38.81 -44.84
C GLU A 253 22.93 40.03 -43.94
N ILE A 254 22.49 41.21 -44.37
CA ILE A 254 22.55 42.44 -43.58
C ILE A 254 21.15 42.83 -43.12
N ARG A 255 20.97 43.11 -41.83
CA ARG A 255 19.71 43.59 -41.24
C ARG A 255 19.98 44.83 -40.41
N ILE A 256 19.05 45.78 -40.47
CA ILE A 256 19.17 47.08 -39.78
C ILE A 256 17.87 47.33 -39.03
N GLU A 257 17.98 47.68 -37.76
CA GLU A 257 16.86 47.93 -36.86
C GLU A 257 15.88 48.97 -37.45
N GLY A 258 14.59 48.64 -37.42
CA GLY A 258 13.53 49.53 -37.93
C GLY A 258 13.30 49.50 -39.45
N MET A 259 13.99 48.64 -40.21
CA MET A 259 13.69 48.39 -41.63
C MET A 259 13.22 46.96 -41.92
N ASP A 260 12.09 46.84 -42.62
CA ASP A 260 11.56 45.57 -43.11
C ASP A 260 12.35 45.09 -44.34
N GLY A 261 13.46 44.38 -44.13
CA GLY A 261 14.24 43.81 -45.22
C GLY A 261 15.47 43.01 -44.79
N VAL A 262 16.10 42.38 -45.78
CA VAL A 262 17.46 41.83 -45.69
C VAL A 262 18.23 42.37 -46.89
N PHE A 263 19.33 43.06 -46.63
CA PHE A 263 20.14 43.75 -47.63
C PHE A 263 21.36 42.92 -48.03
N SER A 264 21.86 43.16 -49.24
CA SER A 264 23.04 42.51 -49.79
C SER A 264 24.32 43.32 -49.54
N PRO A 265 25.50 42.68 -49.41
CA PRO A 265 26.78 43.40 -49.32
C PRO A 265 27.00 44.27 -50.57
N GLY A 266 27.29 45.56 -50.36
CA GLY A 266 27.44 46.55 -51.44
C GLY A 266 26.13 47.21 -51.90
N GLU A 267 24.98 46.89 -51.30
CA GLU A 267 23.70 47.56 -51.57
C GLU A 267 23.66 48.98 -50.97
N GLU A 268 23.00 49.92 -51.66
CA GLU A 268 22.88 51.32 -51.22
C GLU A 268 21.55 51.55 -50.49
N ILE A 269 21.62 51.72 -49.17
CA ILE A 269 20.47 51.71 -48.26
C ILE A 269 20.17 53.15 -47.80
N SER A 270 18.97 53.65 -48.08
CA SER A 270 18.55 55.01 -47.68
C SER A 270 17.99 55.02 -46.25
N LEU A 271 18.61 55.81 -45.36
CA LEU A 271 18.27 55.89 -43.93
C LEU A 271 18.11 57.35 -43.47
N ASP A 272 17.15 57.62 -42.59
CA ASP A 272 17.09 58.93 -41.90
C ASP A 272 18.32 59.11 -40.98
N SER A 273 18.63 60.35 -40.59
CA SER A 273 19.75 60.64 -39.70
C SER A 273 19.51 60.07 -38.29
N GLY A 274 20.42 59.21 -37.80
CA GLY A 274 20.21 58.52 -36.54
C GLY A 274 21.34 57.54 -36.18
N THR A 275 21.03 56.56 -35.32
CA THR A 275 21.90 55.42 -35.03
C THR A 275 21.02 54.19 -34.89
N TYR A 276 21.41 53.11 -35.57
CA TYR A 276 20.63 51.87 -35.73
C TYR A 276 21.48 50.68 -35.31
N ALA A 277 20.90 49.63 -34.74
CA ALA A 277 21.61 48.34 -34.65
C ALA A 277 21.74 47.72 -36.05
N LEU A 278 22.97 47.35 -36.43
CA LEU A 278 23.32 46.63 -37.65
C LEU A 278 23.73 45.20 -37.27
N THR A 279 22.99 44.21 -37.76
CA THR A 279 23.32 42.78 -37.65
C THR A 279 23.81 42.29 -39.01
N VAL A 280 24.96 41.62 -39.03
CA VAL A 280 25.53 41.01 -40.23
C VAL A 280 25.79 39.53 -39.97
N SER A 281 25.11 38.67 -40.74
CA SER A 281 25.12 37.21 -40.59
C SER A 281 25.69 36.54 -41.84
N ALA A 282 26.59 35.56 -41.71
CA ALA A 282 27.11 34.82 -42.86
C ALA A 282 27.35 33.33 -42.55
N PRO A 283 27.10 32.40 -43.51
CA PRO A 283 27.33 30.98 -43.29
C PRO A 283 28.78 30.66 -42.90
N ARG A 284 28.97 29.94 -41.78
CA ARG A 284 30.26 29.62 -41.14
C ARG A 284 31.01 30.80 -40.49
N TYR A 285 30.34 31.92 -40.25
CA TYR A 285 30.85 33.03 -39.45
C TYR A 285 29.96 33.28 -38.24
N LYS A 286 30.48 33.99 -37.23
CA LYS A 286 29.69 34.52 -36.12
C LYS A 286 28.90 35.72 -36.60
N ASP A 287 27.69 35.88 -36.08
CA ASP A 287 26.90 37.10 -36.29
C ASP A 287 27.60 38.30 -35.66
N LEU A 288 27.71 39.41 -36.39
CA LEU A 288 28.25 40.68 -35.92
C LEU A 288 27.11 41.65 -35.66
N GLU A 289 26.98 42.11 -34.41
CA GLU A 289 26.05 43.17 -34.01
C GLU A 289 26.81 44.44 -33.59
N VAL A 290 26.59 45.54 -34.30
CA VAL A 290 27.32 46.81 -34.11
C VAL A 290 26.40 48.03 -34.34
N PRO A 291 26.65 49.17 -33.67
CA PRO A 291 25.89 50.39 -33.92
C PRO A 291 26.34 51.08 -35.22
N LEU A 292 25.39 51.32 -36.13
CA LEU A 292 25.56 52.06 -37.37
C LEU A 292 25.02 53.49 -37.19
N ALA A 293 25.90 54.48 -37.13
CA ALA A 293 25.53 55.89 -37.13
C ALA A 293 25.40 56.43 -38.56
N VAL A 294 24.36 57.23 -38.82
CA VAL A 294 24.04 57.80 -40.14
C VAL A 294 23.91 59.32 -40.00
N ALA A 295 24.77 60.11 -40.63
CA ALA A 295 24.78 61.56 -40.44
C ALA A 295 23.72 62.30 -41.27
N GLY A 296 23.19 61.64 -42.30
CA GLY A 296 22.11 62.17 -43.14
C GLY A 296 22.53 63.21 -44.18
N GLY A 297 21.53 63.81 -44.82
CA GLY A 297 21.71 64.89 -45.79
C GLY A 297 22.32 64.46 -47.13
N GLY A 298 21.89 63.30 -47.67
CA GLY A 298 22.17 62.87 -49.04
C GLY A 298 23.55 62.26 -49.32
N GLY A 299 24.48 62.30 -48.37
CA GLY A 299 25.82 61.71 -48.48
C GLY A 299 25.80 60.18 -48.60
N LEU A 300 26.87 59.62 -49.17
CA LEU A 300 27.11 58.18 -49.24
C LEU A 300 28.15 57.79 -48.17
N GLU A 301 27.77 56.95 -47.22
CA GLU A 301 28.55 56.58 -46.03
C GLU A 301 28.89 55.07 -46.09
N PRO A 302 30.14 54.69 -46.44
CA PRO A 302 30.54 53.29 -46.49
C PRO A 302 30.87 52.76 -45.09
N PHE A 303 30.29 51.61 -44.75
CA PHE A 303 30.61 50.82 -43.54
C PHE A 303 31.29 49.52 -43.95
N THR A 304 32.21 49.00 -43.13
CA THR A 304 32.87 47.70 -43.36
C THR A 304 32.66 46.81 -42.14
N ALA A 305 32.10 45.62 -42.37
CA ALA A 305 31.84 44.61 -41.35
C ALA A 305 32.75 43.39 -41.58
N GLU A 306 33.75 43.22 -40.71
CA GLU A 306 34.62 42.04 -40.69
C GLU A 306 34.01 40.97 -39.76
N LEU A 307 33.91 39.73 -40.23
CA LEU A 307 33.28 38.63 -39.50
C LEU A 307 34.32 37.57 -39.06
N GLU A 308 34.21 37.10 -37.82
CA GLU A 308 35.02 35.98 -37.33
C GLU A 308 34.46 34.63 -37.80
N PRO A 309 35.28 33.67 -38.26
CA PRO A 309 34.81 32.30 -38.56
C PRO A 309 34.27 31.58 -37.32
N ASP A 310 33.16 30.85 -37.47
CA ASP A 310 32.49 30.06 -36.41
C ASP A 310 32.72 28.54 -36.55
N TRP A 311 33.91 28.15 -36.98
CA TRP A 311 34.25 26.73 -37.19
C TRP A 311 35.68 26.41 -36.76
N ALA A 312 35.96 25.13 -36.57
CA ALA A 312 37.30 24.63 -36.30
C ALA A 312 37.57 23.28 -36.96
N GLU A 313 38.85 22.96 -37.11
CA GLU A 313 39.33 21.71 -37.70
C GLU A 313 39.40 20.62 -36.62
N ILE A 314 38.64 19.54 -36.81
CA ILE A 314 38.56 18.41 -35.88
C ILE A 314 39.25 17.19 -36.48
N THR A 315 40.32 16.73 -35.84
CA THR A 315 41.03 15.50 -36.23
C THR A 315 40.52 14.31 -35.40
N ALA A 316 40.01 13.28 -36.07
CA ALA A 316 39.36 12.12 -35.47
C ALA A 316 40.00 10.80 -35.93
N ASN A 317 40.33 9.93 -34.98
CA ASN A 317 40.99 8.63 -35.21
C ASN A 317 40.17 7.49 -34.61
N SER A 318 40.18 6.30 -35.24
CA SER A 318 39.63 5.08 -34.65
C SER A 318 40.61 3.91 -34.72
N ASP A 319 40.41 2.95 -33.81
CA ASP A 319 41.12 1.68 -33.75
C ASP A 319 40.07 0.54 -33.74
N PRO A 320 39.98 -0.30 -34.80
CA PRO A 320 40.78 -0.25 -36.03
C PRO A 320 40.37 0.91 -36.97
N PRO A 321 41.32 1.47 -37.76
CA PRO A 321 41.08 2.62 -38.63
C PRO A 321 40.25 2.28 -39.88
N GLY A 322 39.40 3.21 -40.30
CA GLY A 322 38.43 3.05 -41.39
C GLY A 322 36.97 3.00 -40.93
N ALA A 323 36.66 3.56 -39.75
CA ALA A 323 35.28 3.75 -39.31
C ALA A 323 34.67 5.01 -39.95
N GLU A 324 33.42 4.90 -40.39
CA GLU A 324 32.62 6.02 -40.88
C GLU A 324 32.37 7.01 -39.72
N LEU A 325 32.75 8.27 -39.94
CA LEU A 325 32.53 9.37 -39.02
C LEU A 325 31.30 10.17 -39.46
N ARG A 326 30.39 10.45 -38.53
CA ARG A 326 29.24 11.34 -38.72
C ARG A 326 29.14 12.37 -37.59
N SER A 327 28.64 13.57 -37.89
CA SER A 327 28.03 14.47 -36.89
C SER A 327 26.53 14.54 -37.16
N GLU A 328 25.70 14.39 -36.14
CA GLU A 328 24.25 14.68 -36.21
C GLU A 328 23.49 13.94 -37.35
N GLY A 329 24.06 12.84 -37.84
CA GLY A 329 23.53 12.02 -38.93
C GLY A 329 24.19 12.25 -40.31
N GLN A 330 24.83 13.40 -40.52
CA GLN A 330 25.58 13.74 -41.73
C GLN A 330 26.94 13.01 -41.75
N ALA A 331 27.26 12.35 -42.86
CA ALA A 331 28.56 11.71 -43.05
C ALA A 331 29.66 12.74 -43.34
N LEU A 332 30.79 12.61 -42.64
CA LEU A 332 31.94 13.53 -42.72
C LEU A 332 33.18 12.86 -43.33
N GLY A 333 33.25 11.53 -43.34
CA GLY A 333 34.35 10.77 -43.95
C GLY A 333 34.59 9.42 -43.26
N THR A 334 35.78 8.86 -43.46
CA THR A 334 36.26 7.67 -42.75
C THR A 334 37.57 7.96 -42.03
N THR A 335 37.67 7.50 -40.78
CA THR A 335 38.83 7.73 -39.90
C THR A 335 40.11 7.02 -40.38
N PRO A 336 41.32 7.59 -40.22
CA PRO A 336 41.64 8.94 -39.77
C PRO A 336 41.04 10.02 -40.67
N ALA A 337 40.32 10.97 -40.07
CA ALA A 337 39.62 12.03 -40.76
C ALA A 337 39.89 13.37 -40.10
N THR A 338 40.10 14.40 -40.91
CA THR A 338 40.23 15.78 -40.47
C THR A 338 39.07 16.55 -41.11
N VAL A 339 38.18 17.10 -40.28
CA VAL A 339 36.86 17.59 -40.70
C VAL A 339 36.56 18.94 -40.08
N GLU A 340 36.01 19.87 -40.87
CA GLU A 340 35.60 21.18 -40.39
C GLU A 340 34.24 21.09 -39.72
N LEU A 341 34.12 21.51 -38.45
CA LEU A 341 32.85 21.59 -37.74
C LEU A 341 32.56 22.99 -37.25
N LEU A 342 31.29 23.39 -37.32
CA LEU A 342 30.77 24.59 -36.66
C LEU A 342 30.87 24.46 -35.13
N SER A 343 31.01 25.60 -34.45
CA SER A 343 31.18 25.65 -33.00
C SER A 343 29.99 25.10 -32.20
N GLY A 344 30.16 25.00 -30.88
CA GLY A 344 29.15 24.49 -29.95
C GLY A 344 29.27 22.98 -29.67
N GLU A 345 28.27 22.40 -29.00
CA GLU A 345 28.24 20.96 -28.75
C GLU A 345 27.86 20.17 -30.01
N ARG A 346 28.62 19.11 -30.30
CA ARG A 346 28.38 18.16 -31.39
C ARG A 346 28.40 16.73 -30.85
N VAL A 347 27.58 15.87 -31.44
CA VAL A 347 27.59 14.42 -31.15
C VAL A 347 28.12 13.69 -32.38
N LEU A 348 29.32 13.14 -32.24
CA LEU A 348 30.01 12.39 -33.27
C LEU A 348 29.71 10.90 -33.12
N SER A 349 29.45 10.21 -34.22
CA SER A 349 29.33 8.75 -34.24
C SER A 349 30.35 8.09 -35.14
N PHE A 350 30.88 6.98 -34.67
CA PHE A 350 31.92 6.19 -35.32
C PHE A 350 31.35 4.79 -35.59
N SER A 351 31.09 4.50 -36.85
CA SER A 351 30.43 3.26 -37.30
C SER A 351 31.37 2.39 -38.12
N ARG A 352 31.37 1.06 -37.89
CA ARG A 352 32.13 0.12 -38.70
C ARG A 352 31.45 -1.26 -38.74
N PRO A 353 31.31 -1.92 -39.90
CA PRO A 353 30.78 -3.27 -39.98
C PRO A 353 31.52 -4.26 -39.07
N GLY A 354 30.76 -5.01 -38.25
CA GLY A 354 31.30 -5.93 -37.24
C GLY A 354 31.71 -5.29 -35.90
N PHE A 355 31.48 -3.99 -35.72
CA PHE A 355 31.76 -3.26 -34.48
C PHE A 355 30.52 -2.50 -34.00
N ALA A 356 30.42 -2.26 -32.69
CA ALA A 356 29.38 -1.42 -32.10
C ALA A 356 29.64 0.05 -32.45
N THR A 357 28.58 0.78 -32.80
CA THR A 357 28.66 2.22 -33.10
C THR A 357 29.00 3.00 -31.84
N HIS A 358 30.21 3.54 -31.77
CA HIS A 358 30.62 4.43 -30.69
C HIS A 358 30.03 5.84 -30.92
N ARG A 359 29.75 6.57 -29.83
CA ARG A 359 29.32 7.98 -29.87
C ARG A 359 30.12 8.78 -28.87
N GLU A 360 30.69 9.89 -29.32
CA GLU A 360 31.47 10.83 -28.51
C GLU A 360 30.80 12.21 -28.53
N ARG A 361 30.89 12.95 -27.42
CA ARG A 361 30.44 14.36 -27.35
C ARG A 361 31.65 15.28 -27.39
N LEU A 362 31.57 16.32 -28.22
CA LEU A 362 32.65 17.29 -28.39
C LEU A 362 32.08 18.71 -28.36
N THR A 363 32.66 19.58 -27.53
CA THR A 363 32.48 21.03 -27.65
C THR A 363 33.51 21.57 -28.63
N VAL A 364 33.06 22.06 -29.78
CA VAL A 364 33.89 22.64 -30.84
C VAL A 364 34.14 24.11 -30.56
N VAL A 365 35.41 24.52 -30.53
CA VAL A 365 35.83 25.90 -30.22
C VAL A 365 36.31 26.60 -31.49
N ALA A 366 35.55 27.58 -31.97
CA ALA A 366 35.83 28.30 -33.21
C ALA A 366 37.29 28.81 -33.31
N GLY A 367 37.91 28.63 -34.48
CA GLY A 367 39.30 29.04 -34.75
C GLY A 367 40.39 28.17 -34.10
N SER A 368 40.05 27.20 -33.26
CA SER A 368 41.01 26.38 -32.51
C SER A 368 40.95 24.91 -32.93
N PRO A 369 41.92 24.39 -33.72
CA PRO A 369 41.96 22.99 -34.10
C PRO A 369 42.00 22.04 -32.88
N GLN A 370 41.20 20.98 -32.91
CA GLN A 370 41.10 20.01 -31.81
C GLN A 370 41.32 18.58 -32.33
N ALA A 371 42.17 17.82 -31.64
CA ALA A 371 42.40 16.40 -31.93
C ALA A 371 41.71 15.52 -30.88
N LEU A 372 40.84 14.61 -31.33
CA LEU A 372 40.19 13.62 -30.48
C LEU A 372 41.15 12.47 -30.13
N PRO A 373 41.00 11.85 -28.94
CA PRO A 373 41.68 10.60 -28.62
C PRO A 373 41.25 9.48 -29.58
N THR A 374 42.12 8.51 -29.83
CA THR A 374 41.83 7.39 -30.73
C THR A 374 40.70 6.52 -30.19
N ILE A 375 39.56 6.54 -30.87
CA ILE A 375 38.35 5.82 -30.49
C ILE A 375 38.52 4.32 -30.76
N ARG A 376 38.69 3.53 -29.69
CA ARG A 376 38.72 2.06 -29.77
C ARG A 376 37.32 1.50 -29.92
N LEU A 377 37.03 0.91 -31.08
CA LEU A 377 35.73 0.30 -31.36
C LEU A 377 35.63 -1.10 -30.75
N GLN A 378 34.54 -1.34 -30.03
CA GLN A 378 34.24 -2.67 -29.49
C GLN A 378 33.59 -3.56 -30.57
N PRO A 379 33.93 -4.85 -30.67
CA PRO A 379 33.24 -5.79 -31.56
C PRO A 379 31.72 -5.81 -31.29
N ALA A 380 30.91 -5.90 -32.34
CA ALA A 380 29.45 -5.97 -32.20
C ALA A 380 29.05 -7.31 -31.54
N ALA A 381 28.18 -7.26 -30.52
CA ALA A 381 27.68 -8.45 -29.84
C ALA A 381 26.99 -9.43 -30.81
N GLY A 382 27.04 -10.72 -30.50
CA GLY A 382 26.16 -11.71 -31.13
C GLY A 382 24.80 -11.68 -30.45
N VAL A 383 23.72 -11.86 -31.21
CA VAL A 383 22.34 -11.77 -30.70
C VAL A 383 21.70 -13.15 -30.68
N LEU A 384 21.46 -13.69 -29.48
CA LEU A 384 20.84 -15.00 -29.29
C LEU A 384 19.37 -14.85 -28.88
N ARG A 385 18.45 -15.23 -29.77
CA ARG A 385 17.02 -15.32 -29.45
C ARG A 385 16.68 -16.72 -28.97
N VAL A 386 16.48 -16.90 -27.67
CA VAL A 386 16.14 -18.18 -27.05
C VAL A 386 14.63 -18.32 -26.90
N LEU A 387 14.09 -19.45 -27.37
CA LEU A 387 12.69 -19.82 -27.21
C LEU A 387 12.61 -21.23 -26.62
N THR A 388 11.60 -21.49 -25.78
CA THR A 388 11.39 -22.80 -25.16
C THR A 388 9.95 -23.30 -25.28
N ASP A 389 9.82 -24.62 -25.34
CA ASP A 389 8.56 -25.35 -25.25
C ASP A 389 8.58 -26.19 -23.97
N PRO A 390 7.82 -25.84 -22.90
CA PRO A 390 6.91 -24.69 -22.79
C PRO A 390 7.63 -23.33 -22.58
N PRO A 391 6.99 -22.20 -22.95
CA PRO A 391 7.54 -20.85 -22.76
C PRO A 391 7.50 -20.41 -21.29
N GLY A 392 8.46 -19.61 -20.86
CA GLY A 392 8.65 -19.18 -19.46
C GLY A 392 9.71 -19.99 -18.69
N ALA A 393 10.60 -20.71 -19.38
CA ALA A 393 11.79 -21.29 -18.76
C ALA A 393 12.81 -20.19 -18.40
N SER A 394 13.52 -20.36 -17.29
CA SER A 394 14.67 -19.52 -16.92
C SER A 394 15.80 -19.75 -17.92
N ILE A 395 16.46 -18.67 -18.38
CA ILE A 395 17.61 -18.73 -19.27
C ILE A 395 18.83 -18.21 -18.51
N THR A 396 19.91 -18.99 -18.53
CA THR A 396 21.23 -18.56 -18.08
C THR A 396 22.25 -18.68 -19.23
N VAL A 397 23.22 -17.77 -19.28
CA VAL A 397 24.34 -17.79 -20.25
C VAL A 397 25.65 -17.59 -19.49
N ASP A 398 26.57 -18.55 -19.64
CA ASP A 398 27.83 -18.67 -18.89
C ASP A 398 27.70 -18.76 -17.35
N GLY A 399 26.47 -18.75 -16.84
CA GLY A 399 26.13 -18.73 -15.41
C GLY A 399 25.24 -17.54 -15.04
N ASP A 400 25.32 -16.44 -15.79
CA ASP A 400 24.48 -15.25 -15.58
C ASP A 400 23.01 -15.55 -15.91
N PHE A 401 22.08 -15.11 -15.08
CA PHE A 401 20.66 -15.09 -15.44
C PHE A 401 20.36 -14.02 -16.49
N ARG A 402 19.63 -14.39 -17.55
CA ARG A 402 19.32 -13.53 -18.71
C ARG A 402 17.81 -13.45 -19.01
N GLY A 403 16.97 -13.69 -18.00
CA GLY A 403 15.52 -13.57 -18.10
C GLY A 403 14.77 -14.87 -18.39
N GLY A 404 13.46 -14.75 -18.59
CA GLY A 404 12.57 -15.85 -18.94
C GLY A 404 12.32 -15.95 -20.45
N SER A 405 12.28 -17.17 -20.97
CA SER A 405 11.95 -17.48 -22.37
C SER A 405 10.52 -17.06 -22.75
N PRO A 406 10.27 -16.48 -23.95
CA PRO A 406 11.25 -16.17 -24.99
C PRO A 406 12.03 -14.88 -24.69
N ALA A 407 13.35 -14.90 -24.84
CA ALA A 407 14.20 -13.74 -24.61
C ALA A 407 15.23 -13.54 -25.74
N THR A 408 15.69 -12.30 -25.90
CA THR A 408 16.82 -11.93 -26.74
C THR A 408 18.00 -11.58 -25.84
N VAL A 409 19.14 -12.23 -26.04
CA VAL A 409 20.32 -12.13 -25.17
C VAL A 409 21.54 -11.76 -26.01
N GLU A 410 22.20 -10.66 -25.66
CA GLU A 410 23.49 -10.30 -26.23
C GLU A 410 24.62 -11.13 -25.59
N VAL A 411 25.50 -11.66 -26.44
CA VAL A 411 26.66 -12.48 -26.07
C VAL A 411 27.93 -11.98 -26.76
N SER A 412 29.09 -12.28 -26.20
CA SER A 412 30.37 -11.87 -26.77
C SER A 412 30.60 -12.58 -28.11
N PRO A 413 31.05 -11.87 -29.16
CA PRO A 413 31.29 -12.49 -30.44
C PRO A 413 32.58 -13.33 -30.42
N ASP A 414 32.68 -14.25 -31.38
CA ASP A 414 33.84 -15.10 -31.66
C ASP A 414 34.23 -16.06 -30.50
N ARG A 415 33.43 -16.14 -29.43
CA ARG A 415 33.60 -17.03 -28.26
C ARG A 415 32.42 -17.99 -28.11
N ALA A 416 32.68 -19.19 -27.56
CA ALA A 416 31.66 -20.15 -27.19
C ALA A 416 31.02 -19.78 -25.84
N HIS A 417 29.70 -19.73 -25.80
CA HIS A 417 28.88 -19.46 -24.62
C HIS A 417 28.03 -20.67 -24.24
N ARG A 418 27.90 -20.93 -22.94
CA ARG A 418 27.13 -22.04 -22.36
C ARG A 418 25.73 -21.56 -21.98
N VAL A 419 24.73 -21.94 -22.75
CA VAL A 419 23.32 -21.58 -22.53
C VAL A 419 22.64 -22.73 -21.79
N VAL A 420 22.17 -22.50 -20.56
CA VAL A 420 21.38 -23.48 -19.80
C VAL A 420 19.99 -22.92 -19.58
N VAL A 421 18.97 -23.71 -19.93
CA VAL A 421 17.56 -23.39 -19.68
C VAL A 421 16.94 -24.38 -18.70
N SER A 422 16.15 -23.87 -17.76
CA SER A 422 15.57 -24.66 -16.68
C SER A 422 14.15 -24.22 -16.33
N ARG A 423 13.33 -25.14 -15.80
CA ARG A 423 11.95 -24.90 -15.38
C ARG A 423 11.55 -25.90 -14.30
N ALA A 424 10.86 -25.44 -13.26
CA ALA A 424 10.30 -26.33 -12.23
C ALA A 424 9.39 -27.41 -12.87
N GLY A 425 9.60 -28.68 -12.52
CA GLY A 425 8.90 -29.82 -13.10
C GLY A 425 9.43 -30.35 -14.43
N TYR A 426 10.55 -29.83 -14.96
CA TYR A 426 11.14 -30.23 -16.24
C TYR A 426 12.65 -30.46 -16.13
N GLU A 427 13.21 -31.31 -17.01
CA GLU A 427 14.66 -31.49 -17.08
C GLU A 427 15.33 -30.24 -17.65
N SER A 428 16.47 -29.87 -17.07
CA SER A 428 17.25 -28.73 -17.56
C SER A 428 18.02 -29.11 -18.81
N GLN A 429 18.06 -28.21 -19.79
CA GLN A 429 18.71 -28.44 -21.10
C GLN A 429 19.88 -27.47 -21.27
N GLU A 430 20.99 -27.98 -21.79
CA GLU A 430 22.23 -27.22 -22.03
C GLU A 430 22.59 -27.21 -23.52
N ARG A 431 23.03 -26.05 -24.02
CA ARG A 431 23.49 -25.85 -25.39
C ARG A 431 24.68 -24.89 -25.43
N THR A 432 25.77 -25.30 -26.07
CA THR A 432 26.88 -24.38 -26.38
C THR A 432 26.62 -23.66 -27.69
N VAL A 433 26.81 -22.33 -27.71
CA VAL A 433 26.61 -21.49 -28.89
C VAL A 433 27.78 -20.54 -29.08
N THR A 434 28.35 -20.49 -30.28
CA THR A 434 29.27 -19.44 -30.73
C THR A 434 28.56 -18.60 -31.78
N LEU A 435 28.66 -17.27 -31.68
CA LEU A 435 28.15 -16.31 -32.68
C LEU A 435 29.29 -15.41 -33.17
N GLY A 436 29.24 -15.01 -34.44
CA GLY A 436 30.13 -13.97 -34.97
C GLY A 436 29.68 -12.56 -34.58
N ARG A 437 30.51 -11.57 -34.91
CA ARG A 437 30.25 -10.14 -34.65
C ARG A 437 28.96 -9.66 -35.31
N GLY A 438 27.99 -9.20 -34.53
CA GLY A 438 26.68 -8.77 -35.03
C GLY A 438 25.84 -9.90 -35.63
N ALA A 439 26.19 -11.18 -35.42
CA ALA A 439 25.46 -12.31 -35.96
C ALA A 439 24.27 -12.69 -35.07
N GLU A 440 23.09 -12.82 -35.67
CA GLU A 440 21.88 -13.28 -34.97
C GLU A 440 21.67 -14.79 -35.08
N ARG A 441 21.09 -15.41 -34.05
CA ARG A 441 20.67 -16.82 -34.07
C ARG A 441 19.45 -17.07 -33.20
N ALA A 442 18.50 -17.85 -33.72
CA ALA A 442 17.43 -18.43 -32.91
C ALA A 442 17.85 -19.78 -32.31
N LEU A 443 17.46 -20.03 -31.06
CA LEU A 443 17.71 -21.27 -30.33
C LEU A 443 16.40 -21.77 -29.69
N ASN A 444 15.78 -22.76 -30.33
CA ASN A 444 14.54 -23.39 -29.87
C ASN A 444 14.87 -24.62 -29.02
N ILE A 445 14.43 -24.66 -27.75
CA ILE A 445 14.70 -25.78 -26.83
C ILE A 445 13.40 -26.30 -26.22
N ARG A 446 13.03 -27.53 -26.54
CA ARG A 446 11.96 -28.25 -25.85
C ARG A 446 12.49 -28.82 -24.53
N LEU A 447 11.71 -28.69 -23.47
CA LEU A 447 11.98 -29.28 -22.16
C LEU A 447 11.08 -30.48 -21.94
N GLU A 448 11.65 -31.60 -21.49
CA GLU A 448 10.88 -32.80 -21.18
C GLU A 448 10.47 -32.79 -19.69
N PRO A 449 9.22 -33.19 -19.36
CA PRO A 449 8.71 -33.11 -17.99
C PRO A 449 9.33 -34.19 -17.09
N ARG A 450 9.66 -33.82 -15.86
CA ARG A 450 10.14 -34.74 -14.82
C ARG A 450 8.93 -35.31 -14.09
N LEU A 451 8.69 -36.60 -14.25
CA LEU A 451 7.55 -37.28 -13.63
C LEU A 451 8.00 -38.11 -12.42
N GLY A 452 7.24 -38.05 -11.34
CA GLY A 452 7.29 -38.95 -10.20
C GLY A 452 6.04 -39.83 -10.15
N THR A 453 6.19 -41.05 -9.64
CA THR A 453 5.06 -42.00 -9.51
C THR A 453 4.41 -41.86 -8.15
N VAL A 454 3.11 -41.56 -8.11
CA VAL A 454 2.33 -41.45 -6.87
C VAL A 454 1.20 -42.47 -6.89
N ARG A 455 1.24 -43.38 -5.91
CA ARG A 455 0.22 -44.38 -5.63
C ARG A 455 -0.82 -43.77 -4.69
N VAL A 456 -2.09 -43.78 -5.10
CA VAL A 456 -3.17 -43.03 -4.44
C VAL A 456 -4.23 -44.01 -3.93
N LEU A 457 -4.37 -44.06 -2.61
CA LEU A 457 -5.25 -44.97 -1.86
C LEU A 457 -6.32 -44.20 -1.07
N SER A 458 -7.43 -44.86 -0.74
CA SER A 458 -8.36 -44.34 0.27
C SER A 458 -9.04 -45.45 1.08
N ARG A 459 -9.49 -45.10 2.28
CA ARG A 459 -10.34 -45.94 3.13
C ARG A 459 -11.67 -45.24 3.40
N PRO A 460 -12.82 -45.80 2.99
CA PRO A 460 -12.94 -46.94 2.07
C PRO A 460 -12.41 -46.62 0.65
N ALA A 461 -12.12 -47.68 -0.11
CA ALA A 461 -11.62 -47.58 -1.48
C ALA A 461 -12.73 -47.23 -2.49
N GLY A 462 -12.34 -46.84 -3.72
CA GLY A 462 -13.27 -46.47 -4.79
C GLY A 462 -13.58 -44.97 -4.86
N ALA A 463 -12.95 -44.15 -4.03
CA ALA A 463 -13.09 -42.70 -4.02
C ALA A 463 -12.62 -42.08 -5.35
N GLN A 464 -13.39 -41.13 -5.87
CA GLN A 464 -13.06 -40.35 -7.06
C GLN A 464 -11.95 -39.35 -6.72
N VAL A 465 -10.84 -39.46 -7.45
CA VAL A 465 -9.67 -38.60 -7.33
C VAL A 465 -9.68 -37.52 -8.42
N ARG A 466 -9.28 -36.31 -8.04
CA ARG A 466 -8.88 -35.23 -8.96
C ARG A 466 -7.46 -34.78 -8.64
N VAL A 467 -6.73 -34.35 -9.66
CA VAL A 467 -5.39 -33.76 -9.57
C VAL A 467 -5.50 -32.32 -10.06
N ASN A 468 -5.22 -31.33 -9.20
CA ASN A 468 -5.32 -29.90 -9.52
C ASN A 468 -6.69 -29.57 -10.17
N GLY A 469 -7.79 -30.00 -9.54
CA GLY A 469 -9.17 -29.89 -10.03
C GLY A 469 -9.57 -30.81 -11.20
N ARG A 470 -8.62 -31.49 -11.89
CA ARG A 470 -8.91 -32.34 -13.07
C ARG A 470 -9.19 -33.79 -12.66
N PRO A 471 -10.27 -34.45 -13.15
CA PRO A 471 -10.52 -35.87 -12.87
C PRO A 471 -9.36 -36.78 -13.28
N ALA A 472 -8.92 -37.65 -12.36
CA ALA A 472 -7.74 -38.51 -12.56
C ALA A 472 -8.06 -40.01 -12.52
N GLY A 473 -9.03 -40.44 -11.70
CA GLY A 473 -9.46 -41.84 -11.62
C GLY A 473 -10.17 -42.15 -10.30
N ARG A 474 -10.18 -43.43 -9.89
CA ARG A 474 -10.71 -43.87 -8.60
C ARG A 474 -9.67 -44.70 -7.85
N THR A 475 -9.63 -44.59 -6.52
CA THR A 475 -8.68 -45.35 -5.69
C THR A 475 -9.00 -46.85 -5.67
N PRO A 476 -7.99 -47.74 -5.62
CA PRO A 476 -6.55 -47.45 -5.72
C PRO A 476 -6.13 -47.16 -7.17
N LEU A 477 -5.27 -46.15 -7.39
CA LEU A 477 -4.62 -45.92 -8.68
C LEU A 477 -3.18 -45.45 -8.55
N ASP A 478 -2.36 -45.72 -9.57
CA ASP A 478 -0.99 -45.19 -9.68
C ASP A 478 -0.96 -44.08 -10.74
N LEU A 479 -0.40 -42.92 -10.40
CA LEU A 479 -0.33 -41.73 -11.25
C LEU A 479 1.12 -41.36 -11.59
N GLN A 480 1.37 -40.93 -12.82
CA GLN A 480 2.62 -40.25 -13.20
C GLN A 480 2.36 -38.74 -13.20
N LEU A 481 2.96 -38.04 -12.24
CA LEU A 481 2.70 -36.63 -11.97
C LEU A 481 3.98 -35.79 -12.09
N PRO A 482 3.91 -34.53 -12.56
CA PRO A 482 5.09 -33.65 -12.61
C PRO A 482 5.74 -33.46 -11.24
N SER A 483 7.06 -33.34 -11.19
CA SER A 483 7.84 -33.11 -9.95
C SER A 483 7.75 -31.65 -9.46
N THR A 484 6.52 -31.15 -9.37
CA THR A 484 6.09 -29.94 -8.68
C THR A 484 5.00 -30.34 -7.70
N GLU A 485 4.60 -29.45 -6.80
CA GLU A 485 3.42 -29.65 -5.96
C GLU A 485 2.17 -30.00 -6.79
N GLN A 486 1.40 -30.97 -6.29
CA GLN A 486 0.14 -31.46 -6.86
C GLN A 486 -0.90 -31.54 -5.74
N GLN A 487 -2.09 -30.98 -5.97
CA GLN A 487 -3.23 -31.11 -5.08
C GLN A 487 -4.07 -32.32 -5.49
N LEU A 488 -4.18 -33.30 -4.60
CA LEU A 488 -5.01 -34.49 -4.75
C LEU A 488 -6.32 -34.29 -3.97
N GLU A 489 -7.45 -34.14 -4.66
CA GLU A 489 -8.78 -34.11 -4.06
C GLU A 489 -9.39 -35.52 -4.10
N PHE A 490 -9.99 -35.96 -3.00
CA PHE A 490 -10.63 -37.27 -2.83
C PHE A 490 -12.10 -37.07 -2.45
N SER A 491 -13.00 -37.74 -3.18
CA SER A 491 -14.45 -37.61 -2.97
C SER A 491 -15.14 -38.97 -3.09
N LEU A 492 -16.08 -39.25 -2.18
CA LEU A 492 -16.89 -40.48 -2.21
C LEU A 492 -18.28 -40.19 -1.65
N GLU A 493 -19.30 -40.78 -2.25
CA GLU A 493 -20.70 -40.59 -1.87
C GLU A 493 -20.97 -41.07 -0.43
N GLY A 494 -21.58 -40.21 0.40
CA GLY A 494 -21.78 -40.44 1.83
C GLY A 494 -20.60 -40.06 2.74
N TYR A 495 -19.46 -39.63 2.17
CA TYR A 495 -18.25 -39.25 2.90
C TYR A 495 -17.88 -37.79 2.65
N VAL A 496 -17.20 -37.16 3.61
CA VAL A 496 -16.69 -35.80 3.43
C VAL A 496 -15.40 -35.84 2.61
N ALA A 497 -15.30 -34.95 1.62
CA ALA A 497 -14.15 -34.87 0.75
C ALA A 497 -12.87 -34.50 1.52
N GLN A 498 -11.73 -35.00 1.06
CA GLN A 498 -10.40 -34.73 1.62
C GLN A 498 -9.47 -34.19 0.53
N ALA A 499 -8.49 -33.39 0.93
CA ALA A 499 -7.43 -32.91 0.06
C ALA A 499 -6.05 -33.24 0.64
N ARG A 500 -5.08 -33.54 -0.22
CA ARG A 500 -3.67 -33.73 0.14
C ARG A 500 -2.77 -33.09 -0.91
N GLU A 501 -1.75 -32.37 -0.47
CA GLU A 501 -0.64 -31.95 -1.33
C GLU A 501 0.44 -33.02 -1.35
N VAL A 502 1.07 -33.20 -2.52
CA VAL A 502 2.24 -34.08 -2.71
C VAL A 502 3.19 -33.44 -3.70
N VAL A 503 4.50 -33.55 -3.45
CA VAL A 503 5.55 -33.24 -4.43
C VAL A 503 6.11 -34.57 -4.95
N PRO A 504 5.78 -34.98 -6.20
CA PRO A 504 6.21 -36.25 -6.79
C PRO A 504 7.73 -36.29 -6.99
N GLN A 505 8.38 -37.34 -6.49
CA GLN A 505 9.81 -37.55 -6.61
C GLN A 505 10.14 -38.46 -7.80
N PRO A 506 10.93 -38.00 -8.79
CA PRO A 506 11.42 -38.86 -9.86
C PRO A 506 12.22 -40.04 -9.30
N ALA A 507 12.04 -41.21 -9.90
CA ALA A 507 12.63 -42.50 -9.50
C ALA A 507 12.22 -43.08 -8.12
N TYR A 508 11.48 -42.37 -7.28
CA TYR A 508 11.01 -42.85 -5.97
C TYR A 508 9.48 -42.86 -5.89
N PRO A 509 8.82 -44.04 -6.04
CA PRO A 509 7.39 -44.15 -5.88
C PRO A 509 6.93 -43.74 -4.48
N GLN A 510 5.98 -42.81 -4.38
CA GLN A 510 5.36 -42.38 -3.13
C GLN A 510 3.96 -42.95 -3.00
N GLU A 511 3.51 -43.23 -1.78
CA GLU A 511 2.13 -43.65 -1.49
C GLU A 511 1.42 -42.55 -0.70
N VAL A 512 0.20 -42.19 -1.12
CA VAL A 512 -0.68 -41.23 -0.46
C VAL A 512 -2.00 -41.94 -0.16
N GLU A 513 -2.26 -42.22 1.11
CA GLU A 513 -3.51 -42.78 1.60
C GLU A 513 -4.31 -41.75 2.39
N VAL A 514 -5.64 -41.73 2.21
CA VAL A 514 -6.56 -40.94 3.03
C VAL A 514 -7.65 -41.81 3.65
N GLU A 515 -7.98 -41.55 4.91
CA GLU A 515 -9.24 -42.03 5.49
C GLU A 515 -10.33 -40.98 5.21
N LEU A 516 -11.40 -41.42 4.53
CA LEU A 516 -12.59 -40.62 4.30
C LEU A 516 -13.59 -40.94 5.42
N LEU A 517 -13.97 -39.90 6.17
CA LEU A 517 -14.94 -40.01 7.24
C LEU A 517 -16.34 -39.63 6.73
N THR A 518 -17.37 -40.36 7.19
CA THR A 518 -18.76 -39.88 7.07
C THR A 518 -18.91 -38.57 7.88
N PRO A 519 -19.89 -37.70 7.56
CA PRO A 519 -20.13 -36.48 8.33
C PRO A 519 -20.28 -36.72 9.84
N ARG A 520 -20.95 -37.82 10.23
CA ARG A 520 -21.07 -38.24 11.64
C ARG A 520 -19.73 -38.63 12.25
N GLN A 521 -18.88 -39.38 11.55
CA GLN A 521 -17.54 -39.72 12.04
C GLN A 521 -16.64 -38.47 12.14
N GLN A 522 -16.71 -37.55 11.18
CA GLN A 522 -15.93 -36.31 11.23
C GLN A 522 -16.38 -35.42 12.39
N MET A 523 -17.69 -35.26 12.61
CA MET A 523 -18.23 -34.57 13.79
C MET A 523 -17.72 -35.22 15.09
N LEU A 524 -17.80 -36.55 15.20
CA LEU A 524 -17.31 -37.30 16.37
C LEU A 524 -15.78 -37.31 16.54
N ALA A 525 -15.02 -36.93 15.52
CA ALA A 525 -13.57 -36.73 15.59
C ALA A 525 -13.19 -35.27 15.87
N ALA A 526 -14.04 -34.31 15.51
CA ALA A 526 -13.87 -32.88 15.77
C ALA A 526 -14.38 -32.44 17.15
N GLN A 527 -15.11 -33.29 17.87
CA GLN A 527 -15.48 -33.03 19.27
C GLN A 527 -14.22 -32.94 20.15
N PRO A 528 -14.05 -31.85 20.94
CA PRO A 528 -12.89 -31.71 21.80
C PRO A 528 -12.90 -32.76 22.92
N THR A 529 -11.76 -33.36 23.23
CA THR A 529 -11.66 -34.38 24.30
C THR A 529 -11.70 -33.78 25.71
N GLU A 530 -11.55 -32.47 25.82
CA GLU A 530 -11.55 -31.70 27.06
C GLU A 530 -12.31 -30.39 26.83
N ILE A 531 -13.10 -29.95 27.81
CA ILE A 531 -13.83 -28.68 27.79
C ILE A 531 -13.68 -27.95 29.13
N GLU A 532 -13.84 -26.63 29.11
CA GLU A 532 -13.85 -25.79 30.31
C GLU A 532 -15.25 -25.15 30.46
N THR A 533 -15.77 -25.08 31.68
CA THR A 533 -17.03 -24.36 31.96
C THR A 533 -16.78 -22.85 32.05
N SER A 534 -17.86 -22.07 31.94
CA SER A 534 -17.89 -20.63 32.21
C SER A 534 -17.34 -20.20 33.59
N GLN A 535 -17.18 -21.13 34.53
CA GLN A 535 -16.63 -20.88 35.86
C GLN A 535 -15.15 -21.33 36.00
N GLY A 536 -14.56 -21.89 34.95
CA GLY A 536 -13.18 -22.41 34.93
C GLY A 536 -13.03 -23.83 35.45
N ALA A 537 -14.08 -24.66 35.37
CA ALA A 537 -14.00 -26.07 35.74
C ALA A 537 -13.69 -26.95 34.51
N THR A 538 -12.56 -27.64 34.52
CA THR A 538 -12.17 -28.57 33.45
C THR A 538 -13.02 -29.85 33.48
N MET A 539 -13.42 -30.36 32.31
CA MET A 539 -14.07 -31.65 32.15
C MET A 539 -13.46 -32.45 31.00
N VAL A 540 -13.22 -33.74 31.21
CA VAL A 540 -12.63 -34.66 30.23
C VAL A 540 -13.68 -35.63 29.70
N MET A 541 -13.64 -35.91 28.39
CA MET A 541 -14.54 -36.85 27.71
C MET A 541 -14.20 -38.29 28.06
N LEU A 542 -15.22 -39.04 28.46
CA LEU A 542 -15.21 -40.48 28.62
C LEU A 542 -15.95 -41.16 27.47
N PHE A 543 -15.28 -42.15 26.90
CA PHE A 543 -15.81 -42.95 25.79
C PHE A 543 -16.67 -44.12 26.31
N PRO A 544 -17.66 -44.56 25.50
CA PRO A 544 -18.45 -45.77 25.74
C PRO A 544 -17.61 -47.02 26.05
N GLY A 545 -18.15 -47.94 26.84
CA GLY A 545 -17.43 -49.14 27.27
C GLY A 545 -18.22 -50.04 28.20
N GLU A 546 -17.62 -51.17 28.60
CA GLU A 546 -18.19 -52.11 29.57
C GLU A 546 -17.28 -52.26 30.80
N PHE A 547 -17.90 -52.40 31.98
CA PHE A 547 -17.20 -52.66 33.24
C PHE A 547 -18.02 -53.49 34.23
N GLU A 548 -17.38 -53.90 35.32
CA GLU A 548 -18.05 -54.47 36.49
C GLU A 548 -18.30 -53.42 37.57
N MET A 549 -19.56 -53.17 37.86
CA MET A 549 -20.01 -52.34 38.98
C MET A 549 -20.18 -53.21 40.25
N GLY A 550 -20.17 -52.61 41.43
CA GLY A 550 -20.34 -53.33 42.71
C GLY A 550 -19.12 -54.15 43.12
N SER A 551 -19.30 -55.19 43.95
CA SER A 551 -18.21 -56.08 44.37
C SER A 551 -18.68 -57.47 44.79
N GLN A 552 -17.73 -58.42 44.86
CA GLN A 552 -18.02 -59.82 45.16
C GLN A 552 -18.57 -59.99 46.58
N ARG A 553 -19.68 -60.73 46.68
CA ARG A 553 -20.34 -61.12 47.94
C ARG A 553 -19.36 -61.78 48.91
N GLY A 554 -19.38 -61.35 50.17
CA GLY A 554 -18.51 -61.88 51.22
C GLY A 554 -17.07 -61.36 51.21
N SER A 555 -16.70 -60.45 50.31
CA SER A 555 -15.40 -59.78 50.37
C SER A 555 -15.29 -58.82 51.56
N GLN A 556 -14.07 -58.48 51.99
CA GLN A 556 -13.86 -57.63 53.17
C GLN A 556 -14.56 -56.27 53.01
N GLY A 557 -15.40 -55.92 53.99
CA GLY A 557 -16.18 -54.68 54.03
C GLY A 557 -17.49 -54.70 53.22
N TRP A 558 -17.81 -55.79 52.51
CA TRP A 558 -18.97 -55.88 51.61
C TRP A 558 -20.32 -55.63 52.30
N ARG A 559 -21.23 -54.94 51.61
CA ARG A 559 -22.63 -54.72 52.02
C ARG A 559 -23.61 -55.29 50.98
N ASN A 560 -24.82 -55.67 51.42
CA ASN A 560 -25.87 -56.22 50.56
C ASN A 560 -26.22 -55.34 49.34
N ASN A 561 -26.11 -54.02 49.46
CA ASN A 561 -26.42 -53.05 48.41
C ASN A 561 -25.30 -52.87 47.37
N GLU A 562 -24.22 -53.66 47.44
CA GLU A 562 -23.00 -53.54 46.61
C GLU A 562 -22.85 -54.74 45.65
N VAL A 563 -23.97 -55.25 45.12
CA VAL A 563 -24.03 -56.42 44.23
C VAL A 563 -23.18 -56.21 42.98
N ARG A 564 -22.31 -57.17 42.66
CA ARG A 564 -21.52 -57.20 41.42
C ARG A 564 -22.41 -57.44 40.20
N ARG A 565 -22.30 -56.59 39.18
CA ARG A 565 -23.03 -56.70 37.90
C ARG A 565 -22.25 -56.06 36.75
N ARG A 566 -22.50 -56.46 35.51
CA ARG A 566 -21.93 -55.82 34.31
C ARG A 566 -22.75 -54.60 33.91
N VAL A 567 -22.07 -53.55 33.47
CA VAL A 567 -22.72 -52.33 32.95
C VAL A 567 -22.04 -51.96 31.64
N ARG A 568 -22.85 -51.62 30.63
CA ARG A 568 -22.42 -50.95 29.39
C ARG A 568 -22.86 -49.49 29.40
N LEU A 569 -21.94 -48.56 29.18
CA LEU A 569 -22.25 -47.17 28.85
C LEU A 569 -22.17 -47.02 27.32
N THR A 570 -23.19 -46.44 26.68
CA THR A 570 -23.26 -46.29 25.21
C THR A 570 -23.07 -44.87 24.73
N LYS A 571 -23.39 -43.85 25.53
CA LYS A 571 -23.18 -42.43 25.20
C LYS A 571 -21.81 -41.93 25.67
N ARG A 572 -21.16 -41.08 24.88
CA ARG A 572 -20.01 -40.25 25.29
C ARG A 572 -20.46 -39.16 26.26
N TYR A 573 -19.69 -38.91 27.32
CA TYR A 573 -19.96 -37.83 28.27
C TYR A 573 -18.68 -37.18 28.78
N TYR A 574 -18.73 -35.89 29.07
CA TYR A 574 -17.72 -35.21 29.86
C TYR A 574 -18.01 -35.40 31.34
N LEU A 575 -16.96 -35.58 32.14
CA LEU A 575 -17.02 -35.57 33.60
C LEU A 575 -16.05 -34.51 34.14
N GLY A 576 -16.41 -33.84 35.24
CA GLY A 576 -15.55 -32.87 35.91
C GLY A 576 -14.27 -33.52 36.42
N VAL A 577 -13.12 -32.93 36.08
CA VAL A 577 -11.78 -33.39 36.47
C VAL A 577 -11.63 -33.43 38.00
N LYS A 578 -12.36 -32.55 38.69
CA LYS A 578 -12.40 -32.36 40.16
C LYS A 578 -13.84 -32.22 40.65
N GLU A 579 -14.05 -32.21 41.96
CA GLU A 579 -15.29 -31.74 42.58
C GLU A 579 -15.52 -30.25 42.26
N VAL A 580 -16.79 -29.81 42.30
CA VAL A 580 -17.13 -28.38 42.20
C VAL A 580 -16.60 -27.65 43.44
N THR A 581 -15.89 -26.55 43.23
CA THR A 581 -15.26 -25.78 44.31
C THR A 581 -16.22 -24.79 44.97
N ASN A 582 -15.87 -24.33 46.18
CA ASN A 582 -16.55 -23.19 46.81
C ASN A 582 -16.59 -21.96 45.89
N ARG A 583 -15.50 -21.68 45.16
CA ARG A 583 -15.41 -20.56 44.21
C ARG A 583 -16.48 -20.66 43.12
N GLU A 584 -16.58 -21.83 42.46
CA GLU A 584 -17.60 -22.07 41.43
C GLU A 584 -19.01 -22.03 42.02
N PHE A 585 -19.25 -22.70 43.15
CA PHE A 585 -20.58 -22.75 43.75
C PHE A 585 -21.06 -21.39 44.27
N ARG A 586 -20.16 -20.50 44.69
CA ARG A 586 -20.47 -19.11 45.07
C ARG A 586 -20.95 -18.23 43.92
N ALA A 587 -20.61 -18.55 42.67
CA ALA A 587 -21.19 -17.86 41.52
C ALA A 587 -22.72 -18.10 41.39
N PHE A 588 -23.21 -19.22 41.94
CA PHE A 588 -24.64 -19.53 42.04
C PHE A 588 -25.26 -19.10 43.39
N ILE A 589 -24.60 -19.38 44.52
CA ILE A 589 -25.05 -19.00 45.87
C ILE A 589 -23.92 -18.23 46.58
N PRO A 590 -23.84 -16.89 46.46
CA PRO A 590 -22.72 -16.09 46.95
C PRO A 590 -22.40 -16.23 48.44
N ASN A 591 -23.41 -16.51 49.27
CA ASN A 591 -23.27 -16.67 50.71
C ASN A 591 -22.98 -18.12 51.15
N HIS A 592 -22.63 -19.04 50.23
CA HIS A 592 -22.33 -20.44 50.58
C HIS A 592 -21.02 -20.56 51.38
N THR A 593 -21.07 -21.22 52.53
CA THR A 593 -19.96 -21.29 53.50
C THR A 593 -19.31 -22.67 53.62
N SER A 594 -19.89 -23.71 53.01
CA SER A 594 -19.52 -25.12 53.23
C SER A 594 -19.54 -25.58 54.70
N GLY A 595 -20.27 -24.89 55.60
CA GLY A 595 -20.30 -25.21 57.02
C GLY A 595 -19.18 -24.57 57.86
N ALA A 596 -18.67 -23.41 57.40
CA ALA A 596 -17.63 -22.61 58.07
C ALA A 596 -17.92 -22.30 59.55
N GLU A 597 -19.20 -22.26 59.92
CA GLU A 597 -19.73 -21.98 61.24
C GLU A 597 -19.30 -23.05 62.26
N ARG A 598 -19.06 -24.28 61.77
CA ARG A 598 -18.47 -25.38 62.55
C ARG A 598 -16.97 -25.50 62.32
N PHE A 599 -16.53 -25.46 61.05
CA PHE A 599 -15.13 -25.68 60.67
C PHE A 599 -14.69 -24.70 59.57
N ARG A 600 -14.03 -23.60 59.96
CA ARG A 600 -13.71 -22.45 59.08
C ARG A 600 -12.96 -22.82 57.78
N SER A 601 -12.09 -23.83 57.80
CA SER A 601 -11.31 -24.26 56.64
C SER A 601 -12.15 -24.83 55.49
N LEU A 602 -13.36 -25.35 55.78
CA LEU A 602 -14.28 -25.84 54.73
C LEU A 602 -14.68 -24.73 53.75
N ALA A 603 -14.60 -23.46 54.15
CA ALA A 603 -15.00 -22.31 53.36
C ALA A 603 -14.01 -21.89 52.25
N ALA A 604 -12.80 -22.45 52.19
CA ALA A 604 -11.75 -21.99 51.28
C ALA A 604 -12.18 -22.14 49.81
N ASP A 605 -11.91 -21.12 48.99
CA ASP A 605 -12.36 -21.06 47.58
C ASP A 605 -11.90 -22.25 46.73
N SER A 606 -10.74 -22.83 47.03
CA SER A 606 -10.17 -24.01 46.36
C SER A 606 -10.58 -25.36 46.97
N SER A 607 -11.28 -25.38 48.11
CA SER A 607 -11.88 -26.60 48.67
C SER A 607 -13.17 -26.97 47.93
N PRO A 608 -13.57 -28.25 47.91
CA PRO A 608 -14.86 -28.67 47.35
C PRO A 608 -16.02 -27.98 48.09
N ALA A 609 -17.06 -27.64 47.34
CA ALA A 609 -18.33 -27.16 47.88
C ALA A 609 -19.07 -28.32 48.56
N VAL A 610 -18.95 -28.38 49.89
CA VAL A 610 -19.63 -29.34 50.75
C VAL A 610 -20.76 -28.66 51.52
N ASN A 611 -21.53 -29.39 52.33
CA ASN A 611 -22.74 -28.89 52.96
C ASN A 611 -23.77 -28.39 51.93
N VAL A 612 -23.81 -29.05 50.77
CA VAL A 612 -24.76 -28.83 49.67
C VAL A 612 -25.73 -30.01 49.65
N ASP A 613 -27.04 -29.76 49.66
CA ASP A 613 -28.05 -30.82 49.46
C ASP A 613 -28.19 -31.18 47.96
N TRP A 614 -28.80 -32.33 47.67
CA TRP A 614 -28.91 -32.81 46.29
C TRP A 614 -29.69 -31.85 45.38
N GLN A 615 -30.73 -31.17 45.89
CA GLN A 615 -31.55 -30.25 45.12
C GLN A 615 -30.78 -28.98 44.76
N ALA A 616 -29.95 -28.47 45.69
CA ALA A 616 -29.03 -27.37 45.43
C ALA A 616 -27.94 -27.74 44.40
N ALA A 617 -27.40 -28.97 44.46
CA ALA A 617 -26.44 -29.46 43.45
C ALA A 617 -27.08 -29.62 42.05
N ALA A 618 -28.31 -30.16 41.98
CA ALA A 618 -29.08 -30.22 40.73
C ALA A 618 -29.45 -28.82 40.19
N ALA A 619 -29.76 -27.87 41.07
CA ALA A 619 -30.05 -26.49 40.71
C ALA A 619 -28.81 -25.76 40.15
N PHE A 620 -27.62 -25.98 40.74
CA PHE A 620 -26.34 -25.47 40.22
C PHE A 620 -26.09 -25.96 38.78
N CYS A 621 -26.32 -27.25 38.51
CA CYS A 621 -26.18 -27.82 37.17
C CYS A 621 -27.13 -27.18 36.14
N ASN A 622 -28.39 -26.92 36.51
CA ASN A 622 -29.33 -26.18 35.66
C ASN A 622 -28.92 -24.71 35.47
N TRP A 623 -28.46 -24.03 36.53
CA TRP A 623 -27.97 -22.65 36.47
C TRP A 623 -26.76 -22.52 35.54
N LEU A 624 -25.78 -23.41 35.66
CA LEU A 624 -24.60 -23.43 34.80
C LEU A 624 -24.97 -23.69 33.34
N SER A 625 -25.91 -24.61 33.11
CA SER A 625 -26.50 -24.85 31.78
C SER A 625 -27.15 -23.60 31.20
N SER A 626 -27.84 -22.80 32.02
CA SER A 626 -28.45 -21.55 31.54
C SER A 626 -27.43 -20.44 31.27
N GLN A 627 -26.29 -20.39 31.97
CA GLN A 627 -25.21 -19.44 31.67
C GLN A 627 -24.56 -19.72 30.31
N GLU A 628 -24.53 -20.98 29.89
CA GLU A 628 -23.89 -21.44 28.65
C GLU A 628 -24.89 -21.77 27.53
N ASN A 629 -26.17 -21.37 27.70
CA ASN A 629 -27.27 -21.58 26.75
C ASN A 629 -27.48 -23.06 26.34
N LEU A 630 -27.30 -23.98 27.30
CA LEU A 630 -27.46 -25.42 27.12
C LEU A 630 -28.84 -25.91 27.62
N PRO A 631 -29.35 -27.05 27.11
CA PRO A 631 -30.60 -27.63 27.60
C PRO A 631 -30.54 -27.95 29.09
N LEU A 632 -31.59 -27.63 29.84
CA LEU A 632 -31.69 -27.98 31.27
C LEU A 632 -31.82 -29.50 31.45
N GLN A 633 -31.17 -30.05 32.48
CA GLN A 633 -31.14 -31.50 32.75
C GLN A 633 -32.02 -31.92 33.93
N TYR A 634 -32.58 -30.95 34.66
CA TYR A 634 -33.57 -31.17 35.72
C TYR A 634 -34.83 -30.35 35.47
N GLN A 635 -35.98 -30.92 35.81
CA GLN A 635 -37.29 -30.26 35.73
C GLN A 635 -37.96 -30.25 37.11
N SER A 636 -38.78 -29.22 37.39
CA SER A 636 -39.52 -29.13 38.66
C SER A 636 -40.81 -29.94 38.60
N ARG A 637 -40.99 -30.88 39.53
CA ARG A 637 -42.21 -31.67 39.74
C ARG A 637 -42.58 -31.59 41.21
N SER A 638 -43.78 -31.08 41.51
CA SER A 638 -44.28 -30.91 42.89
C SER A 638 -43.32 -30.15 43.83
N GLY A 639 -42.60 -29.16 43.31
CA GLY A 639 -41.65 -28.35 44.08
C GLY A 639 -40.26 -28.96 44.28
N ARG A 640 -39.96 -30.13 43.70
CA ARG A 640 -38.63 -30.74 43.68
C ARG A 640 -38.09 -30.84 42.25
N LEU A 641 -36.79 -30.62 42.08
CA LEU A 641 -36.05 -30.98 40.87
C LEU A 641 -35.94 -32.51 40.76
N ILE A 642 -36.22 -33.02 39.57
CA ILE A 642 -36.00 -34.42 39.16
C ILE A 642 -35.27 -34.44 37.80
N PRO A 643 -34.50 -35.49 37.47
CA PRO A 643 -33.86 -35.62 36.16
C PRO A 643 -34.87 -35.63 35.01
N VAL A 644 -34.46 -35.15 33.83
CA VAL A 644 -35.23 -35.32 32.58
C VAL A 644 -35.11 -36.75 32.03
N ALA A 645 -36.10 -37.19 31.25
CA ALA A 645 -36.20 -38.58 30.78
C ALA A 645 -35.11 -38.97 29.76
N ASP A 646 -34.83 -38.12 28.76
CA ASP A 646 -33.61 -38.20 27.95
C ASP A 646 -32.75 -36.95 28.20
N PRO A 647 -31.60 -37.09 28.90
CA PRO A 647 -30.68 -35.99 29.12
C PRO A 647 -29.90 -35.66 27.85
N GLY A 648 -29.73 -34.37 27.60
CA GLY A 648 -28.98 -33.81 26.48
C GLY A 648 -27.57 -33.37 26.87
N THR A 649 -27.08 -32.35 26.18
CA THR A 649 -25.70 -31.85 26.29
C THR A 649 -25.46 -30.84 27.43
N GLY A 650 -26.45 -30.57 28.28
CA GLY A 650 -26.32 -29.68 29.44
C GLY A 650 -25.73 -30.35 30.68
N TYR A 651 -25.42 -29.54 31.69
CA TYR A 651 -24.80 -29.97 32.94
C TYR A 651 -25.78 -30.70 33.86
N ARG A 652 -25.29 -31.75 34.50
CA ARG A 652 -25.98 -32.60 35.47
C ARG A 652 -24.98 -33.22 36.46
N LEU A 653 -25.51 -33.91 37.46
CA LEU A 653 -24.73 -34.89 38.21
C LEU A 653 -24.44 -36.12 37.32
N PRO A 654 -23.31 -36.83 37.51
CA PRO A 654 -23.07 -38.13 36.89
C PRO A 654 -24.08 -39.16 37.41
N THR A 655 -24.39 -40.19 36.60
CA THR A 655 -25.06 -41.38 37.14
C THR A 655 -24.11 -42.18 38.02
N GLU A 656 -24.64 -43.08 38.85
CA GLU A 656 -23.81 -43.94 39.70
C GLU A 656 -22.86 -44.80 38.84
N ALA A 657 -23.33 -45.26 37.68
CA ALA A 657 -22.52 -46.04 36.74
C ALA A 657 -21.44 -45.20 36.03
N GLU A 658 -21.76 -44.00 35.59
CA GLU A 658 -20.77 -43.06 35.00
C GLU A 658 -19.67 -42.73 36.00
N TRP A 659 -20.05 -42.41 37.24
CA TRP A 659 -19.11 -42.17 38.33
C TRP A 659 -18.19 -43.37 38.58
N VAL A 660 -18.73 -44.59 38.60
CA VAL A 660 -17.94 -45.81 38.84
C VAL A 660 -17.04 -46.16 37.64
N TRP A 661 -17.46 -45.90 36.40
CA TRP A 661 -16.60 -46.05 35.21
C TRP A 661 -15.36 -45.17 35.33
N ALA A 662 -15.55 -43.88 35.57
CA ALA A 662 -14.45 -42.93 35.76
C ALA A 662 -13.53 -43.35 36.93
N ALA A 663 -14.10 -43.70 38.08
CA ALA A 663 -13.35 -44.09 39.27
C ALA A 663 -12.53 -45.39 39.10
N ARG A 664 -13.06 -46.40 38.39
CA ARG A 664 -12.42 -47.72 38.23
C ARG A 664 -11.54 -47.86 37.00
N TYR A 665 -11.57 -46.92 36.06
CA TYR A 665 -10.86 -47.06 34.79
C TYR A 665 -9.35 -47.24 34.99
N ARG A 666 -8.82 -48.34 34.46
CA ARG A 666 -7.39 -48.67 34.42
C ARG A 666 -7.02 -49.32 33.08
N GLY A 667 -7.52 -48.77 31.97
CA GLY A 667 -7.31 -49.34 30.63
C GLY A 667 -7.79 -50.80 30.50
N GLY A 668 -8.88 -51.16 31.20
CA GLY A 668 -9.41 -52.52 31.28
C GLY A 668 -8.78 -53.44 32.34
N ALA A 669 -7.72 -53.04 33.05
CA ALA A 669 -6.93 -53.90 33.93
C ALA A 669 -7.55 -54.28 35.31
N GLY A 670 -8.89 -54.25 35.45
CA GLY A 670 -9.61 -54.95 36.51
C GLY A 670 -9.90 -54.22 37.83
N ASN A 671 -10.64 -54.90 38.70
CA ASN A 671 -11.18 -54.38 39.95
C ASN A 671 -10.11 -54.25 41.05
N SER A 672 -9.98 -53.05 41.65
CA SER A 672 -9.40 -52.89 42.99
C SER A 672 -10.45 -52.50 44.02
N ARG A 673 -10.18 -52.85 45.28
CA ARG A 673 -10.99 -52.61 46.47
C ARG A 673 -11.00 -51.14 46.88
N TYR A 674 -9.82 -50.53 46.98
CA TYR A 674 -9.60 -49.14 47.38
C TYR A 674 -9.01 -48.33 46.20
N PRO A 675 -9.06 -46.98 46.23
CA PRO A 675 -8.45 -46.12 45.23
C PRO A 675 -6.99 -46.47 44.89
N TRP A 676 -6.18 -46.66 45.93
CA TRP A 676 -4.75 -47.01 45.86
C TRP A 676 -4.46 -48.51 45.67
N GLY A 677 -5.47 -49.39 45.54
CA GLY A 677 -5.29 -50.84 45.34
C GLY A 677 -5.97 -51.73 46.39
N GLU A 678 -5.32 -52.83 46.79
CA GLU A 678 -5.88 -53.82 47.73
C GLU A 678 -5.41 -53.68 49.19
N ARG A 679 -4.26 -53.04 49.44
CA ARG A 679 -3.56 -53.14 50.74
C ARG A 679 -3.88 -51.95 51.66
N MET A 680 -3.79 -52.20 52.96
CA MET A 680 -3.84 -51.18 54.03
C MET A 680 -2.50 -51.15 54.79
N PRO A 681 -2.10 -50.02 55.39
CA PRO A 681 -2.72 -48.68 55.26
C PRO A 681 -2.59 -48.11 53.83
N PRO A 682 -3.25 -46.98 53.51
CA PRO A 682 -3.02 -46.29 52.25
C PRO A 682 -1.56 -45.84 52.12
N PRO A 683 -0.93 -45.95 50.93
CA PRO A 683 0.33 -45.28 50.64
C PRO A 683 0.25 -43.78 50.90
N VAL A 684 1.37 -43.16 51.30
CA VAL A 684 1.46 -41.70 51.55
C VAL A 684 0.89 -40.90 50.38
N ARG A 685 0.02 -39.92 50.67
CA ARG A 685 -0.73 -39.09 49.70
C ARG A 685 -1.66 -39.88 48.75
N SER A 686 -2.39 -40.88 49.24
CA SER A 686 -3.40 -41.63 48.45
C SER A 686 -4.81 -41.00 48.39
N GLY A 687 -4.98 -39.79 48.94
CA GLY A 687 -6.27 -39.10 49.09
C GLY A 687 -6.43 -38.51 50.50
N ASN A 688 -7.52 -37.77 50.70
CA ASN A 688 -7.92 -37.21 51.99
C ASN A 688 -8.95 -38.14 52.68
N TYR A 689 -8.67 -38.54 53.93
CA TYR A 689 -9.46 -39.49 54.71
C TYR A 689 -9.51 -39.11 56.20
N ALA A 690 -10.42 -39.70 56.97
CA ALA A 690 -10.36 -39.56 58.43
C ALA A 690 -9.11 -40.28 58.97
N ASP A 691 -8.08 -39.51 59.36
CA ASP A 691 -6.76 -40.02 59.71
C ASP A 691 -6.14 -39.35 60.96
N GLN A 692 -4.82 -39.51 61.16
CA GLN A 692 -4.12 -38.90 62.29
C GLN A 692 -4.38 -37.38 62.45
N SER A 693 -4.55 -36.63 61.36
CA SER A 693 -4.82 -35.19 61.39
C SER A 693 -6.22 -34.89 61.94
N ALA A 694 -7.21 -35.72 61.62
CA ALA A 694 -8.59 -35.64 62.10
C ALA A 694 -8.80 -36.25 63.51
N SER A 695 -7.73 -36.67 64.19
CA SER A 695 -7.79 -37.29 65.51
C SER A 695 -8.38 -36.35 66.56
N GLY A 696 -9.35 -36.86 67.35
CA GLY A 696 -10.12 -36.07 68.31
C GLY A 696 -11.26 -35.24 67.70
N LEU A 697 -11.33 -35.10 66.37
CA LEU A 697 -12.46 -34.51 65.65
C LEU A 697 -13.42 -35.58 65.12
N ILE A 698 -12.87 -36.68 64.58
CA ILE A 698 -13.62 -37.83 64.05
C ILE A 698 -13.44 -39.07 64.94
N PRO A 699 -14.50 -39.84 65.29
CA PRO A 699 -14.38 -40.97 66.22
C PRO A 699 -13.59 -42.19 65.72
N ILE A 700 -13.41 -42.35 64.40
CA ILE A 700 -12.67 -43.47 63.81
C ILE A 700 -11.72 -42.91 62.75
N VAL A 701 -10.43 -43.12 62.96
CA VAL A 701 -9.37 -42.58 62.10
C VAL A 701 -8.33 -43.63 61.72
N LEU A 702 -7.71 -43.45 60.55
CA LEU A 702 -6.59 -44.24 60.05
C LEU A 702 -5.30 -43.93 60.81
N ASN A 703 -5.11 -44.55 61.99
CA ASN A 703 -3.96 -44.37 62.88
C ASN A 703 -2.56 -44.58 62.25
N ALA A 704 -2.47 -45.16 61.05
CA ALA A 704 -1.24 -45.41 60.31
C ALA A 704 -1.16 -44.63 58.97
N TYR A 705 -1.92 -43.54 58.84
CA TYR A 705 -1.93 -42.64 57.69
C TYR A 705 -1.97 -41.18 58.17
N ASN A 706 -1.39 -40.27 57.37
CA ASN A 706 -1.43 -38.83 57.62
C ASN A 706 -1.29 -38.06 56.29
N ASP A 707 -2.38 -37.46 55.83
CA ASP A 707 -2.45 -36.57 54.68
C ASP A 707 -2.26 -35.08 55.03
N ASN A 708 -2.35 -34.75 56.33
CA ASN A 708 -2.26 -33.41 56.95
C ASN A 708 -3.50 -32.52 56.79
N PHE A 709 -4.67 -33.06 56.40
CA PHE A 709 -5.92 -32.33 56.21
C PHE A 709 -7.04 -32.83 57.16
N PRO A 710 -7.24 -32.19 58.34
CA PRO A 710 -8.29 -32.59 59.30
C PRO A 710 -9.74 -32.39 58.81
N PHE A 711 -9.91 -31.85 57.59
CA PHE A 711 -11.14 -31.40 56.95
C PHE A 711 -10.99 -31.58 55.42
N THR A 712 -11.83 -30.95 54.59
CA THR A 712 -11.57 -30.94 53.14
C THR A 712 -10.21 -30.30 52.79
N ALA A 713 -9.59 -30.85 51.76
CA ALA A 713 -8.37 -30.36 51.13
C ALA A 713 -8.71 -29.58 49.85
N PRO A 714 -7.80 -28.73 49.34
CA PRO A 714 -7.96 -28.11 48.03
C PRO A 714 -8.10 -29.16 46.93
N VAL A 715 -9.02 -28.97 45.98
CA VAL A 715 -9.29 -29.96 44.94
C VAL A 715 -8.08 -30.16 44.01
N GLY A 716 -7.72 -31.41 43.77
CA GLY A 716 -6.54 -31.83 43.03
C GLY A 716 -5.23 -31.88 43.84
N THR A 717 -5.31 -31.99 45.18
CA THR A 717 -4.11 -32.10 46.05
C THR A 717 -3.42 -33.47 45.96
N PHE A 718 -4.18 -34.52 45.67
CA PHE A 718 -3.73 -35.90 45.62
C PHE A 718 -3.56 -36.38 44.17
N PRO A 719 -2.84 -37.49 43.90
CA PRO A 719 -2.62 -37.97 42.55
C PRO A 719 -3.95 -38.33 41.86
N ALA A 720 -4.11 -37.85 40.62
CA ALA A 720 -5.20 -38.28 39.76
C ALA A 720 -5.11 -39.78 39.41
N ASN A 721 -6.24 -40.34 39.01
CA ASN A 721 -6.29 -41.68 38.41
C ASN A 721 -5.74 -41.66 36.95
N PRO A 722 -5.61 -42.81 36.27
CA PRO A 722 -5.06 -42.88 34.91
C PRO A 722 -5.84 -42.15 33.81
N LEU A 723 -7.01 -41.56 34.10
CA LEU A 723 -7.79 -40.71 33.21
C LEU A 723 -7.62 -39.21 33.50
N GLY A 724 -6.86 -38.84 34.54
CA GLY A 724 -6.73 -37.47 35.00
C GLY A 724 -7.79 -37.02 36.03
N PHE A 725 -8.68 -37.90 36.50
CA PHE A 725 -9.67 -37.53 37.53
C PHE A 725 -9.05 -37.53 38.93
N TYR A 726 -9.23 -36.41 39.63
CA TYR A 726 -8.77 -36.19 41.00
C TYR A 726 -9.84 -36.55 42.02
N ASP A 727 -9.38 -36.92 43.22
CA ASP A 727 -10.12 -36.96 44.49
C ASP A 727 -11.37 -37.86 44.59
N LEU A 728 -11.85 -38.48 43.51
CA LEU A 728 -12.95 -39.50 43.50
C LEU A 728 -12.86 -40.54 44.65
N GLY A 729 -11.65 -40.84 45.12
CA GLY A 729 -11.41 -41.79 46.20
C GLY A 729 -11.73 -41.29 47.62
N GLY A 730 -11.71 -39.99 47.87
CA GLY A 730 -11.72 -39.37 49.21
C GLY A 730 -12.10 -37.88 49.17
N ASN A 731 -11.52 -37.07 50.05
CA ASN A 731 -11.80 -35.62 50.16
C ASN A 731 -13.26 -35.29 50.47
N ALA A 732 -14.11 -35.10 49.46
CA ALA A 732 -15.56 -35.00 49.61
C ALA A 732 -16.24 -36.17 48.91
N ALA A 733 -17.18 -36.82 49.60
CA ALA A 733 -18.06 -37.80 48.96
C ALA A 733 -19.03 -37.05 48.02
N GLU A 734 -19.52 -37.71 46.98
CA GLU A 734 -20.15 -37.03 45.84
C GLU A 734 -21.60 -37.47 45.63
N TRP A 735 -22.50 -36.50 45.43
CA TRP A 735 -23.84 -36.75 44.93
C TRP A 735 -23.81 -37.29 43.49
N THR A 736 -24.66 -38.29 43.22
CA THR A 736 -24.94 -38.77 41.86
C THR A 736 -26.43 -38.60 41.53
N ALA A 737 -26.80 -38.69 40.25
CA ALA A 737 -28.16 -38.46 39.78
C ALA A 737 -29.17 -39.52 40.26
N ASP A 738 -28.71 -40.74 40.53
CA ASP A 738 -29.51 -41.93 40.82
C ASP A 738 -30.23 -41.83 42.17
N TYR A 739 -31.50 -42.26 42.19
CA TYR A 739 -32.18 -42.59 43.45
C TYR A 739 -31.51 -43.80 44.12
N TYR A 740 -31.44 -43.80 45.46
CA TYR A 740 -30.87 -44.91 46.21
C TYR A 740 -31.82 -46.12 46.23
N GLY A 741 -31.58 -47.06 45.31
CA GLY A 741 -32.10 -48.42 45.38
C GLY A 741 -31.38 -49.23 46.47
N ALA A 742 -32.17 -49.82 47.38
CA ALA A 742 -31.69 -50.75 48.41
C ALA A 742 -31.72 -52.22 47.93
N ASP A 743 -32.22 -52.46 46.73
CA ASP A 743 -32.50 -53.78 46.18
C ASP A 743 -31.22 -54.61 45.98
N THR A 744 -31.36 -55.91 46.21
CA THR A 744 -30.27 -56.89 46.05
C THR A 744 -30.42 -57.71 44.75
N LEU A 745 -31.44 -57.40 43.94
CA LEU A 745 -31.86 -58.11 42.74
C LEU A 745 -31.67 -57.21 41.50
N TYR A 746 -30.42 -56.87 41.21
CA TYR A 746 -30.06 -56.29 39.92
C TYR A 746 -29.98 -57.40 38.85
N PRO A 747 -30.26 -57.11 37.57
CA PRO A 747 -29.90 -58.01 36.49
C PRO A 747 -28.37 -58.12 36.35
N ASP A 748 -27.87 -59.24 35.82
CA ASP A 748 -26.43 -59.47 35.63
C ASP A 748 -25.77 -58.47 34.64
N PHE A 749 -26.58 -57.83 33.80
CA PHE A 749 -26.15 -56.87 32.77
C PHE A 749 -27.15 -55.69 32.64
N GLU A 750 -26.64 -54.47 32.67
CA GLU A 750 -27.38 -53.21 32.46
C GLU A 750 -26.78 -52.37 31.32
N VAL A 751 -27.60 -51.53 30.69
CA VAL A 751 -27.18 -50.55 29.68
C VAL A 751 -27.61 -49.16 30.13
N ASP A 752 -26.65 -48.22 30.20
CA ASP A 752 -26.81 -46.83 30.67
C ASP A 752 -27.74 -46.65 31.91
N PRO A 753 -27.54 -47.44 32.99
CA PRO A 753 -28.44 -47.41 34.15
C PRO A 753 -28.37 -46.07 34.90
N ARG A 754 -29.53 -45.65 35.43
CA ARG A 754 -29.74 -44.40 36.18
C ARG A 754 -30.46 -44.62 37.52
N GLY A 755 -30.40 -45.84 38.04
CA GLY A 755 -31.09 -46.26 39.26
C GLY A 755 -32.61 -46.42 39.10
N PRO A 756 -33.35 -46.55 40.22
CA PRO A 756 -34.81 -46.59 40.24
C PRO A 756 -35.42 -45.27 39.75
N GLN A 757 -36.63 -45.34 39.16
CA GLN A 757 -37.35 -44.16 38.67
C GLN A 757 -37.90 -43.25 39.78
N GLU A 758 -38.11 -43.79 40.98
CA GLU A 758 -38.60 -43.06 42.15
C GLU A 758 -37.84 -43.47 43.41
N GLY A 759 -37.69 -42.55 44.37
CA GLY A 759 -37.04 -42.81 45.65
C GLY A 759 -37.10 -41.61 46.59
N ARG A 760 -36.72 -41.82 47.86
CA ARG A 760 -36.57 -40.72 48.83
C ARG A 760 -35.19 -40.09 48.75
N PHE A 761 -34.16 -40.92 48.95
CA PHE A 761 -32.75 -40.56 49.03
C PHE A 761 -32.09 -40.78 47.67
N TYR A 762 -30.98 -40.08 47.43
CA TYR A 762 -30.09 -40.24 46.28
C TYR A 762 -28.81 -40.98 46.68
N VAL A 763 -28.09 -41.54 45.70
CA VAL A 763 -26.83 -42.26 45.96
C VAL A 763 -25.67 -41.28 46.16
N ILE A 764 -24.90 -41.51 47.23
CA ILE A 764 -23.62 -40.86 47.51
C ILE A 764 -22.49 -41.83 47.21
N ARG A 765 -21.43 -41.32 46.57
CA ARG A 765 -20.28 -42.08 46.05
C ARG A 765 -18.95 -41.54 46.56
N GLY A 766 -17.89 -42.35 46.45
CA GLY A 766 -16.57 -42.02 46.98
C GLY A 766 -16.46 -42.20 48.50
N SER A 767 -15.34 -41.74 49.05
CA SER A 767 -15.10 -41.58 50.49
C SER A 767 -14.99 -40.09 50.80
N SER A 768 -14.75 -39.71 52.06
CA SER A 768 -14.56 -38.31 52.44
C SER A 768 -13.56 -38.19 53.59
N TRP A 769 -13.20 -36.96 53.95
CA TRP A 769 -12.41 -36.61 55.14
C TRP A 769 -13.02 -37.11 56.47
N GLN A 770 -14.28 -37.57 56.49
CA GLN A 770 -14.91 -38.20 57.67
C GLN A 770 -14.90 -39.74 57.64
N HIS A 771 -14.45 -40.36 56.55
CA HIS A 771 -14.46 -41.82 56.40
C HIS A 771 -13.09 -42.43 56.75
N GLY A 772 -13.08 -43.28 57.79
CA GLY A 772 -11.87 -43.94 58.30
C GLY A 772 -11.95 -45.47 58.39
N THR A 773 -13.08 -46.11 58.06
CA THR A 773 -13.20 -47.58 58.15
C THR A 773 -12.86 -48.29 56.83
N LEU A 774 -12.42 -49.54 56.95
CA LEU A 774 -12.20 -50.45 55.81
C LEU A 774 -13.46 -50.68 54.93
N ARG A 775 -14.65 -50.34 55.44
CA ARG A 775 -15.91 -50.46 54.69
C ARG A 775 -16.14 -49.26 53.78
N GLU A 776 -15.96 -48.05 54.28
CA GLU A 776 -16.30 -46.83 53.54
C GLU A 776 -15.27 -46.48 52.47
N LEU A 777 -13.98 -46.75 52.73
CA LEU A 777 -12.86 -46.40 51.86
C LEU A 777 -12.83 -47.11 50.48
N ARG A 778 -13.82 -47.93 50.16
CA ARG A 778 -13.80 -48.85 49.01
C ARG A 778 -14.51 -48.25 47.79
N TRP A 779 -14.01 -48.54 46.58
CA TRP A 779 -14.70 -48.23 45.32
C TRP A 779 -16.10 -48.86 45.19
N ALA A 780 -16.41 -49.88 45.99
CA ALA A 780 -17.74 -50.50 46.03
C ALA A 780 -18.68 -49.89 47.08
N TYR A 781 -18.18 -49.05 47.99
CA TYR A 781 -19.01 -48.44 49.01
C TYR A 781 -20.06 -47.51 48.39
N ARG A 782 -21.31 -47.67 48.82
CA ARG A 782 -22.46 -46.84 48.45
C ARG A 782 -23.08 -46.32 49.73
N ASP A 783 -23.28 -45.01 49.81
CA ASP A 783 -24.05 -44.36 50.87
C ASP A 783 -25.26 -43.62 50.29
N ARG A 784 -26.06 -42.96 51.13
CA ARG A 784 -27.30 -42.29 50.71
C ARG A 784 -27.61 -41.05 51.53
N GLY A 785 -28.33 -40.11 50.92
CA GLY A 785 -28.88 -38.96 51.60
C GLY A 785 -29.90 -38.19 50.76
N ASP A 786 -30.47 -37.15 51.36
CA ASP A 786 -31.29 -36.12 50.75
C ASP A 786 -30.88 -34.74 51.31
N GLU A 787 -30.60 -34.67 52.61
CA GLU A 787 -30.07 -33.50 53.33
C GLU A 787 -28.56 -33.21 53.09
N ALA A 788 -28.16 -31.95 53.31
CA ALA A 788 -26.78 -31.46 53.21
C ALA A 788 -25.84 -32.06 54.29
N ARG A 789 -24.57 -32.29 53.94
CA ARG A 789 -23.53 -32.84 54.84
C ARG A 789 -22.18 -32.14 54.65
N LEU A 790 -21.48 -31.91 55.76
CA LEU A 790 -20.13 -31.31 55.81
C LEU A 790 -19.02 -32.11 55.09
N ASP A 791 -19.33 -33.33 54.65
CA ASP A 791 -18.41 -34.25 53.97
C ASP A 791 -18.90 -34.66 52.57
N VAL A 792 -20.02 -34.09 52.10
CA VAL A 792 -20.63 -34.39 50.79
C VAL A 792 -20.71 -33.14 49.93
N GLY A 793 -20.12 -33.22 48.74
CA GLY A 793 -20.22 -32.27 47.64
C GLY A 793 -20.66 -32.98 46.35
N PHE A 794 -20.16 -32.54 45.20
CA PHE A 794 -20.48 -33.16 43.91
C PHE A 794 -19.48 -32.77 42.81
N ARG A 795 -19.51 -33.46 41.66
CA ARG A 795 -18.87 -33.03 40.41
C ARG A 795 -19.86 -32.99 39.26
N LEU A 796 -19.51 -32.25 38.21
CA LEU A 796 -20.31 -32.08 37.01
C LEU A 796 -20.18 -33.26 36.04
N ALA A 797 -21.23 -33.52 35.27
CA ALA A 797 -21.24 -34.36 34.08
C ALA A 797 -22.12 -33.74 32.98
N ARG A 798 -21.87 -34.04 31.70
CA ARG A 798 -22.76 -33.68 30.57
C ARG A 798 -22.52 -34.61 29.39
N TYR A 799 -23.56 -34.99 28.62
CA TYR A 799 -23.33 -35.80 27.42
C TYR A 799 -22.61 -34.97 26.34
N ALA A 800 -21.74 -35.63 25.57
CA ALA A 800 -21.00 -35.02 24.47
C ALA A 800 -21.73 -35.14 23.12
N GLU A 801 -22.69 -36.05 23.01
CA GLU A 801 -23.47 -36.29 21.80
C GLU A 801 -24.55 -35.22 21.62
N LEU A 802 -24.43 -34.46 20.52
CA LEU A 802 -25.53 -33.69 19.97
C LEU A 802 -26.58 -34.68 19.43
N GLN A 803 -27.87 -34.36 19.60
CA GLN A 803 -28.93 -35.07 18.88
C GLN A 803 -28.76 -34.83 17.38
N GLU A 804 -29.07 -35.84 16.56
CA GLU A 804 -28.89 -35.76 15.11
C GLU A 804 -29.85 -34.70 14.52
N PRO A 805 -29.40 -33.84 13.58
CA PRO A 805 -30.32 -33.15 12.69
C PRO A 805 -30.97 -34.17 11.76
N GLU A 806 -32.28 -34.05 11.55
CA GLU A 806 -33.08 -34.90 10.63
C GLU A 806 -32.70 -34.70 9.14
#